data_AF-A0A838JQK2-F1
#
_entry.id   AF-A0A838JQK2-F1
#
_cell.length_a   1.000
_cell.length_b   1.000
_cell.length_c   1.000
_cell.angle_alpha   90.00
_cell.angle_beta   90.00
_cell.angle_gamma   90.00
#
_symmetry.space_group_name_H-M   'P 1'
#
loop_
_entity.id
_entity.type
_entity.pdbx_description
1 polymer ?
#
loop_
_entity_poly.entity_id
_entity_poly.type
_entity_poly.pdbx_seq_one_letter_code
_entity_poly.pdbx_strand_id
1 'polypeptide(L)'
;GQIEWLNGLIDRLRSGVEDGTYEIIPVPPREGEDPEIVGPSRLDLRCLETLFLFEAEEGDVIWVDDRMATGYPAKGSVPIVGVVEVLQALVGVGELDPGEYYAKLERLRAANAWYLPVQQDELLYHLRRTEAGDTGVAESRPLRTLRRYVAACLARSDDLQRPPMPDGSPNPLGELEFVVGLNRAASGALVEIWKADEEEHKQRIRSEWLLANLYLDLPALAHLTWSQTAEQDDRYRLAVELAGLEVQAMQLDWRGSGDAPSPRREYLDWLHERVLSKRFGADPDLVPRVADSLKEYFTDMRENIEGQEQARAAGLLLRLFLRDLPEPLQEELGSDAELAGIMGIEHTTVATIGDVPFIRDEFCRAAGEAVNGREVKISRIDQDSEVTFASLEDHDGKVGMRLVLPNGGEDMIVADDVLAMLSESVAEREAALSRNRAWFDCPDNEFEHAVAEIASGESPQRRLDEAESWRSSSPAVFYANLHAQLSQYRALKLSELRPPNGGALARHLRLPPDVGQGQGFVDALDAAADELIEEEGLFATIERLAGLPVSLPTSVIEAVASLSVTERCSLFRRLLRVPGSPASKMHIIRLVIRFSDDTQAYYRLARRIGARLFGAREAEEFEAFTAVLKWVNDDFDLWPDARSWTAPVRLAMVWTHTHRLFAILVSTGATTSWIRETFARTGGHQMTSEVFDRDPDYWLDVVHPRRIDRSAFLLAGLSYGFGDEAQMFGNEASLENTDGLPELALLRDPTLARNNLGSFLGGNRGEKLSSLLGFEQASLYSRQALKSLVENKLADLGEPDQEHLVWASIHAVIGDLPPYEDLVDRLVEAVRQTDFVDLMRSNAQTGLLALHTAAQLAPNVGDEALRSRLKGQLVGVARMLGEADSGPDGGRTRVEELMERPELSPLLDGALALAVAADSSERVHSEFAALIGELVSVWPSTVTLFKLTVLRLCEELPVSQSKHYWPLLIRLRAE
;
A
#
# COMPACT_ATOMS: atom_id res chain seq x y z
N GLY A 1 21.97 39.00 -28.64
CA GLY A 1 21.67 37.59 -28.31
C GLY A 1 22.80 36.66 -28.75
N GLN A 2 22.51 35.61 -29.52
CA GLN A 2 23.51 34.61 -29.93
C GLN A 2 24.62 35.16 -30.83
N ILE A 3 24.26 36.02 -31.80
CA ILE A 3 25.22 36.70 -32.69
C ILE A 3 26.18 37.61 -31.90
N GLU A 4 25.67 38.26 -30.86
CA GLU A 4 26.42 39.20 -30.02
C GLU A 4 27.39 38.47 -29.09
N TRP A 5 26.97 37.32 -28.53
CA TRP A 5 27.86 36.43 -27.78
C TRP A 5 28.98 35.85 -28.66
N LEU A 6 28.64 35.39 -29.88
CA LEU A 6 29.63 34.87 -30.84
C LEU A 6 30.63 35.95 -31.23
N ASN A 7 30.17 37.16 -31.53
CA ASN A 7 31.07 38.28 -31.83
C ASN A 7 31.97 38.60 -30.64
N GLY A 8 31.42 38.63 -29.42
CA GLY A 8 32.22 38.83 -28.21
C GLY A 8 33.25 37.74 -27.97
N LEU A 9 32.92 36.47 -28.25
CA LEU A 9 33.87 35.35 -28.18
C LEU A 9 34.96 35.49 -29.23
N ILE A 10 34.61 35.83 -30.48
CA ILE A 10 35.57 36.06 -31.56
C ILE A 10 36.52 37.20 -31.21
N ASP A 11 36.01 38.31 -30.68
CA ASP A 11 36.83 39.45 -30.30
C ASP A 11 37.74 39.12 -29.10
N ARG A 12 37.26 38.33 -28.13
CA ARG A 12 38.08 37.82 -27.02
C ARG A 12 39.20 36.90 -27.52
N LEU A 13 38.88 35.94 -28.38
CA LEU A 13 39.86 35.02 -28.95
C LEU A 13 40.89 35.79 -29.79
N ARG A 14 40.45 36.75 -30.61
CA ARG A 14 41.35 37.59 -31.40
C ARG A 14 42.27 38.41 -30.50
N SER A 15 41.72 39.09 -29.51
CA SER A 15 42.51 39.90 -28.56
C SER A 15 43.51 39.03 -27.80
N GLY A 16 43.09 37.85 -27.34
CA GLY A 16 43.96 36.91 -26.64
C GLY A 16 45.06 36.33 -27.52
N VAL A 17 44.82 36.14 -28.82
CA VAL A 17 45.89 35.75 -29.76
C VAL A 17 46.84 36.93 -30.03
N GLU A 18 46.31 38.15 -30.13
CA GLU A 18 47.10 39.37 -30.37
C GLU A 18 47.98 39.74 -29.16
N ASP A 19 47.50 39.53 -27.93
CA ASP A 19 48.21 39.85 -26.69
C ASP A 19 49.07 38.68 -26.13
N GLY A 20 49.01 37.51 -26.77
CA GLY A 20 49.77 36.32 -26.40
C GLY A 20 49.16 35.48 -25.27
N THR A 21 47.93 35.78 -24.83
CA THR A 21 47.18 34.95 -23.87
C THR A 21 46.79 33.59 -24.47
N TYR A 22 46.54 33.53 -25.79
CA TYR A 22 46.19 32.31 -26.52
C TYR A 22 47.17 32.05 -27.66
N GLU A 23 47.64 30.81 -27.78
CA GLU A 23 48.43 30.36 -28.92
C GLU A 23 47.64 29.36 -29.78
N ILE A 24 47.83 29.42 -31.09
CA ILE A 24 47.15 28.53 -32.03
C ILE A 24 48.01 27.27 -32.22
N ILE A 25 47.43 26.11 -31.93
CA ILE A 25 48.09 24.82 -32.20
C ILE A 25 48.25 24.65 -33.73
N PRO A 26 49.47 24.44 -34.24
CA PRO A 26 49.70 24.27 -35.66
C PRO A 26 49.08 22.97 -36.16
N VAL A 27 48.38 23.04 -37.30
CA VAL A 27 47.79 21.85 -37.94
C VAL A 27 48.91 20.96 -38.49
N PRO A 28 49.02 19.68 -38.09
CA PRO A 28 50.06 18.80 -38.58
C PRO A 28 49.91 18.54 -40.09
N PRO A 29 51.03 18.48 -40.85
CA PRO A 29 50.99 18.11 -42.26
C PRO A 29 50.66 16.62 -42.43
N ARG A 30 49.59 16.29 -43.15
CA ARG A 30 49.28 14.89 -43.54
C ARG A 30 50.00 14.54 -44.85
N GLU A 31 50.86 13.52 -44.82
CA GLU A 31 51.41 12.93 -46.05
C GLU A 31 50.46 11.85 -46.59
N GLY A 32 49.74 12.19 -47.68
CA GLY A 32 49.10 11.25 -48.60
C GLY A 32 47.87 10.47 -48.11
N GLU A 33 46.67 11.08 -48.13
CA GLU A 33 45.40 10.35 -48.06
C GLU A 33 44.25 10.97 -48.90
N ASP A 34 43.26 10.12 -49.15
CA ASP A 34 42.21 10.09 -50.17
C ASP A 34 41.19 11.26 -50.12
N PRO A 35 40.96 11.98 -51.24
CA PRO A 35 40.05 13.13 -51.32
C PRO A 35 38.56 12.82 -51.03
N GLU A 36 38.12 11.56 -51.00
CA GLU A 36 36.73 11.22 -50.61
C GLU A 36 36.46 11.35 -49.10
N ILE A 37 37.50 11.31 -48.25
CA ILE A 37 37.37 11.47 -46.78
C ILE A 37 37.39 12.96 -46.38
N VAL A 38 37.95 13.83 -47.23
CA VAL A 38 38.27 15.23 -46.91
C VAL A 38 37.44 16.20 -47.77
N GLY A 39 36.12 16.23 -47.52
CA GLY A 39 35.32 17.39 -47.89
C GLY A 39 35.61 18.58 -46.96
N PRO A 40 35.43 19.84 -47.39
CA PRO A 40 35.47 21.05 -46.53
C PRO A 40 34.41 21.07 -45.40
N SER A 41 33.71 19.96 -45.20
CA SER A 41 32.54 19.76 -44.34
C SER A 41 32.84 19.10 -42.99
N ARG A 42 34.10 18.87 -42.60
CA ARG A 42 34.45 18.27 -41.28
C ARG A 42 35.56 19.01 -40.52
N LEU A 43 35.38 20.31 -40.29
CA LEU A 43 36.34 21.14 -39.51
C LEU A 43 36.48 20.66 -38.06
N ASP A 44 35.40 20.15 -37.48
CA ASP A 44 35.32 19.50 -36.17
C ASP A 44 36.34 18.36 -35.99
N LEU A 45 36.39 17.42 -36.94
CA LEU A 45 37.35 16.31 -36.90
C LEU A 45 38.80 16.79 -37.05
N ARG A 46 39.04 17.84 -37.83
CA ARG A 46 40.38 18.42 -37.99
C ARG A 46 40.85 19.11 -36.71
N CYS A 47 39.94 19.76 -35.97
CA CYS A 47 40.24 20.34 -34.67
C CYS A 47 40.63 19.24 -33.66
N LEU A 48 39.83 18.17 -33.56
CA LEU A 48 40.15 17.04 -32.68
C LEU A 48 41.48 16.39 -33.06
N GLU A 49 41.71 16.10 -34.34
CA GLU A 49 42.96 15.52 -34.80
C GLU A 49 44.17 16.39 -34.42
N THR A 50 44.09 17.70 -34.64
CA THR A 50 45.18 18.64 -34.30
C THR A 50 45.46 18.59 -32.78
N LEU A 51 44.41 18.55 -31.97
CA LEU A 51 44.49 18.41 -30.51
C LEU A 51 45.11 17.06 -30.08
N PHE A 52 44.98 16.00 -30.87
CA PHE A 52 45.58 14.70 -30.57
C PHE A 52 46.94 14.46 -31.23
N LEU A 53 47.41 15.35 -32.11
CA LEU A 53 48.70 15.20 -32.81
C LEU A 53 49.76 16.23 -32.43
N PHE A 54 49.44 17.25 -31.63
CA PHE A 54 50.46 18.21 -31.16
C PHE A 54 51.57 17.53 -30.34
N GLU A 55 52.78 18.09 -30.41
CA GLU A 55 53.91 17.69 -29.56
C GLU A 55 53.69 18.27 -28.17
N ALA A 56 53.50 17.41 -27.18
CA ALA A 56 53.18 17.81 -25.82
C ALA A 56 54.44 17.96 -24.95
N GLU A 57 54.42 18.97 -24.07
CA GLU A 57 55.46 19.25 -23.07
C GLU A 57 55.05 18.75 -21.66
N GLU A 58 56.00 18.76 -20.73
CA GLU A 58 55.74 18.37 -19.34
C GLU A 58 54.82 19.40 -18.66
N GLY A 59 53.67 18.93 -18.17
CA GLY A 59 52.66 19.79 -17.54
C GLY A 59 51.49 20.17 -18.46
N ASP A 60 51.53 19.78 -19.74
CA ASP A 60 50.41 19.99 -20.64
C ASP A 60 49.17 19.20 -20.22
N VAL A 61 48.00 19.76 -20.54
CA VAL A 61 46.69 19.16 -20.31
C VAL A 61 45.84 19.37 -21.54
N ILE A 62 45.18 18.33 -22.03
CA ILE A 62 44.23 18.42 -23.13
C ILE A 62 42.84 18.71 -22.55
N TRP A 63 42.32 19.91 -22.76
CA TRP A 63 40.95 20.26 -22.39
C TRP A 63 40.01 20.11 -23.59
N VAL A 64 39.08 19.15 -23.51
CA VAL A 64 38.05 18.91 -24.51
C VAL A 64 36.75 18.42 -23.87
N ASP A 65 35.63 19.03 -24.26
CA ASP A 65 34.28 18.62 -23.84
C ASP A 65 33.60 17.81 -24.96
N ASP A 66 34.15 16.63 -25.24
CA ASP A 66 33.61 15.65 -26.18
C ASP A 66 33.60 14.26 -25.55
N ARG A 67 32.42 13.63 -25.54
CA ARG A 67 32.14 12.34 -24.87
C ARG A 67 33.03 11.19 -25.35
N MET A 68 33.47 11.22 -26.62
CA MET A 68 34.34 10.17 -27.16
C MET A 68 35.81 10.43 -26.82
N ALA A 69 36.22 11.70 -26.79
CA ALA A 69 37.58 12.10 -26.45
C ALA A 69 37.86 11.94 -24.95
N THR A 70 36.94 12.39 -24.07
CA THR A 70 37.08 12.27 -22.61
C THR A 70 36.94 10.84 -22.10
N GLY A 71 36.46 9.91 -22.94
CA GLY A 71 36.50 8.49 -22.64
C GLY A 71 37.93 7.94 -22.49
N TYR A 72 38.94 8.63 -23.02
CA TYR A 72 40.35 8.30 -22.81
C TYR A 72 40.92 9.10 -21.62
N PRO A 73 41.64 8.46 -20.68
CA PRO A 73 42.20 9.17 -19.54
C PRO A 73 43.38 10.08 -19.93
N ALA A 74 44.12 9.71 -20.98
CA ALA A 74 45.30 10.43 -21.43
C ALA A 74 45.66 10.10 -22.89
N LYS A 75 46.35 11.04 -23.55
CA LYS A 75 47.15 10.79 -24.76
C LYS A 75 48.60 10.60 -24.32
N GLY A 76 49.07 9.36 -24.23
CA GLY A 76 50.41 9.07 -23.70
C GLY A 76 50.49 9.47 -22.22
N SER A 77 51.31 10.45 -21.88
CA SER A 77 51.44 11.02 -20.52
C SER A 77 50.57 12.26 -20.27
N VAL A 78 49.89 12.78 -21.30
CA VAL A 78 49.13 14.03 -21.22
C VAL A 78 47.70 13.73 -20.81
N PRO A 79 47.23 14.21 -19.64
CA PRO A 79 45.86 13.97 -19.18
C PRO A 79 44.85 14.68 -20.10
N ILE A 80 43.72 14.03 -20.32
CA ILE A 80 42.56 14.60 -21.01
C ILE A 80 41.53 14.95 -19.94
N VAL A 81 41.06 16.19 -19.97
CA VAL A 81 40.11 16.74 -18.97
C VAL A 81 38.94 17.44 -19.67
N GLY A 82 37.78 17.40 -19.04
CA GLY A 82 36.62 18.20 -19.43
C GLY A 82 36.49 19.47 -18.57
N VAL A 83 35.41 20.20 -18.81
CA VAL A 83 35.09 21.42 -18.06
C VAL A 83 34.92 21.14 -16.56
N VAL A 84 34.39 19.97 -16.18
CA VAL A 84 34.11 19.64 -14.77
C VAL A 84 35.41 19.51 -13.98
N GLU A 85 36.40 18.78 -14.51
CA GLU A 85 37.70 18.59 -13.88
C GLU A 85 38.45 19.92 -13.75
N VAL A 86 38.36 20.80 -14.76
CA VAL A 86 38.94 22.14 -14.69
C VAL A 86 38.30 22.97 -13.59
N LEU A 87 36.97 22.94 -13.49
CA LEU A 87 36.25 23.64 -12.43
C LEU A 87 36.60 23.10 -11.03
N GLN A 88 36.74 21.78 -10.88
CA GLN A 88 37.18 21.16 -9.62
C GLN A 88 38.62 21.55 -9.27
N ALA A 89 39.52 21.59 -10.25
CA ALA A 89 40.90 22.04 -10.04
C ALA A 89 40.96 23.49 -9.53
N LEU A 90 40.13 24.38 -10.09
CA LEU A 90 40.01 25.78 -9.66
C LEU A 90 39.49 25.91 -8.22
N VAL A 91 38.54 25.06 -7.81
CA VAL A 91 38.12 24.96 -6.40
C VAL A 91 39.27 24.47 -5.52
N GLY A 92 40.00 23.45 -5.96
CA GLY A 92 41.14 22.88 -5.24
C GLY A 92 42.27 23.89 -4.97
N VAL A 93 42.49 24.85 -5.88
CA VAL A 93 43.46 25.94 -5.69
C VAL A 93 42.88 27.20 -5.04
N GLY A 94 41.58 27.22 -4.74
CA GLY A 94 40.89 28.34 -4.07
C GLY A 94 40.53 29.53 -4.96
N GLU A 95 40.64 29.39 -6.29
CA GLU A 95 40.26 30.41 -7.29
C GLU A 95 38.74 30.43 -7.56
N LEU A 96 38.03 29.37 -7.17
CA LEU A 96 36.57 29.31 -7.14
C LEU A 96 36.08 28.81 -5.78
N ASP A 97 35.04 29.42 -5.24
CA ASP A 97 34.35 28.87 -4.08
C ASP A 97 33.34 27.75 -4.49
N PRO A 98 32.95 26.85 -3.57
CA PRO A 98 32.01 25.77 -3.88
C PRO A 98 30.64 26.25 -4.41
N GLY A 99 30.15 27.40 -3.97
CA GLY A 99 28.90 27.98 -4.45
C GLY A 99 29.00 28.48 -5.90
N GLU A 100 30.13 29.09 -6.27
CA GLU A 100 30.44 29.47 -7.65
C GLU A 100 30.61 28.25 -8.56
N TYR A 101 31.20 27.17 -8.04
CA TYR A 101 31.28 25.89 -8.74
C TYR A 101 29.88 25.33 -9.05
N TYR A 102 29.00 25.23 -8.06
CA TYR A 102 27.63 24.74 -8.27
C TYR A 102 26.81 25.65 -9.19
N ALA A 103 26.99 26.97 -9.14
CA ALA A 103 26.35 27.90 -10.08
C ALA A 103 26.80 27.68 -11.54
N LYS A 104 28.06 27.30 -11.76
CA LYS A 104 28.56 26.95 -13.10
C LYS A 104 28.02 25.60 -13.56
N LEU A 105 27.93 24.61 -12.67
CA LEU A 105 27.27 23.33 -12.97
C LEU A 105 25.79 23.51 -13.30
N GLU A 106 25.05 24.34 -12.56
CA GLU A 106 23.66 24.68 -12.86
C GLU A 106 23.54 25.23 -14.29
N ARG A 107 24.46 26.12 -14.70
CA ARG A 107 24.46 26.68 -16.06
C ARG A 107 24.72 25.64 -17.13
N LEU A 108 25.64 24.70 -16.90
CA LEU A 108 25.92 23.60 -17.83
C LEU A 108 24.69 22.67 -17.96
N ARG A 109 24.04 22.34 -16.85
CA ARG A 109 22.80 21.53 -16.84
C ARG A 109 21.63 22.25 -17.48
N ALA A 110 21.46 23.54 -17.23
CA ALA A 110 20.45 24.37 -17.90
C ALA A 110 20.69 24.50 -19.41
N ALA A 111 21.95 24.41 -19.85
CA ALA A 111 22.34 24.32 -21.25
C ALA A 111 22.26 22.89 -21.82
N ASN A 112 21.84 21.92 -21.00
CA ASN A 112 21.66 20.51 -21.36
C ASN A 112 22.97 19.79 -21.76
N ALA A 113 24.10 20.11 -21.12
CA ALA A 113 25.32 19.33 -21.24
C ALA A 113 25.14 17.96 -20.54
N TRP A 114 25.05 16.87 -21.29
CA TRP A 114 24.59 15.57 -20.77
C TRP A 114 25.61 14.81 -19.91
N TYR A 115 25.07 13.95 -19.05
CA TYR A 115 25.79 12.97 -18.20
C TYR A 115 26.85 13.55 -17.25
N LEU A 116 26.70 14.82 -16.87
CA LEU A 116 27.45 15.46 -15.79
C LEU A 116 27.11 14.77 -14.46
N PRO A 117 28.12 14.28 -13.71
CA PRO A 117 27.89 13.65 -12.42
C PRO A 117 27.10 14.55 -11.45
N VAL A 118 26.20 13.94 -10.70
CA VAL A 118 25.52 14.60 -9.58
C VAL A 118 26.26 14.24 -8.30
N GLN A 119 26.67 15.24 -7.52
CA GLN A 119 27.45 15.05 -6.30
C GLN A 119 26.56 15.22 -5.07
N GLN A 120 26.81 14.41 -4.02
CA GLN A 120 26.08 14.48 -2.76
C GLN A 120 26.13 15.89 -2.13
N ASP A 121 27.31 16.51 -2.10
CA ASP A 121 27.49 17.85 -1.54
C ASP A 121 26.72 18.93 -2.31
N GLU A 122 26.53 18.75 -3.62
CA GLU A 122 25.71 19.63 -4.44
C GLU A 122 24.23 19.54 -4.03
N LEU A 123 23.72 18.32 -3.85
CA LEU A 123 22.33 18.08 -3.41
C LEU A 123 22.07 18.77 -2.08
N LEU A 124 22.96 18.55 -1.11
CA LEU A 124 22.87 19.14 0.23
C LEU A 124 22.98 20.66 0.18
N TYR A 125 23.88 21.21 -0.66
CA TYR A 125 24.03 22.64 -0.83
C TYR A 125 22.73 23.32 -1.30
N HIS A 126 22.06 22.75 -2.30
CA HIS A 126 20.81 23.32 -2.82
C HIS A 126 19.60 23.09 -1.89
N LEU A 127 19.52 21.92 -1.25
CA LEU A 127 18.42 21.58 -0.34
C LEU A 127 18.43 22.41 0.95
N ARG A 128 19.61 22.62 1.56
CA ARG A 128 19.74 23.40 2.81
C ARG A 128 19.39 24.88 2.63
N ARG A 129 19.54 25.42 1.42
CA ARG A 129 19.27 26.83 1.08
C ARG A 129 17.83 27.08 0.62
N THR A 130 17.04 26.03 0.45
CA THR A 130 15.64 26.17 0.04
C THR A 130 14.75 26.19 1.27
N GLU A 131 13.77 27.11 1.31
CA GLU A 131 12.83 27.19 2.41
C GLU A 131 11.93 25.94 2.44
N ALA A 132 11.90 25.28 3.60
CA ALA A 132 10.96 24.20 3.91
C ALA A 132 9.77 24.83 4.66
N GLY A 133 8.62 24.88 4.00
CA GLY A 133 7.36 25.34 4.60
C GLY A 133 6.48 24.17 5.03
N ASP A 134 5.34 24.46 5.66
CA ASP A 134 4.44 23.45 6.24
C ASP A 134 3.93 22.39 5.23
N THR A 135 3.93 22.72 3.93
CA THR A 135 3.42 21.85 2.86
C THR A 135 4.51 21.25 1.96
N GLY A 136 5.80 21.50 2.24
CA GLY A 136 6.93 20.93 1.51
C GLY A 136 8.03 21.93 1.13
N VAL A 137 8.96 21.48 0.27
CA VAL A 137 10.05 22.32 -0.27
C VAL A 137 9.54 23.21 -1.40
N ALA A 138 9.66 24.53 -1.26
CA ALA A 138 9.40 25.45 -2.37
C ALA A 138 10.52 25.36 -3.42
N GLU A 139 10.34 24.53 -4.45
CA GLU A 139 11.40 24.17 -5.41
C GLU A 139 12.10 25.40 -6.02
N SER A 140 13.36 25.60 -5.60
CA SER A 140 14.24 26.64 -6.09
C SER A 140 14.66 26.39 -7.55
N ARG A 141 15.12 27.42 -8.25
CA ARG A 141 15.58 27.30 -9.65
C ARG A 141 16.68 26.22 -9.82
N PRO A 142 17.71 26.13 -8.96
CA PRO A 142 18.72 25.08 -9.07
C PRO A 142 18.15 23.68 -8.90
N LEU A 143 17.30 23.44 -7.89
CA LEU A 143 16.65 22.15 -7.66
C LEU A 143 15.78 21.72 -8.85
N ARG A 144 15.01 22.65 -9.43
CA ARG A 144 14.24 22.39 -10.64
C ARG A 144 15.13 22.02 -11.83
N THR A 145 16.23 22.76 -12.01
CA THR A 145 17.19 22.51 -13.09
C THR A 145 17.80 21.13 -12.94
N LEU A 146 18.23 20.76 -11.73
CA LEU A 146 18.81 19.47 -11.41
C LEU A 146 17.82 18.32 -11.66
N ARG A 147 16.59 18.42 -11.12
CA ARG A 147 15.54 17.43 -11.33
C ARG A 147 15.26 17.19 -12.82
N ARG A 148 15.02 18.27 -13.58
CA ARG A 148 14.72 18.18 -15.01
C ARG A 148 15.91 17.64 -15.81
N TYR A 149 17.13 18.03 -15.43
CA TYR A 149 18.35 17.56 -16.05
C TYR A 149 18.54 16.04 -15.89
N VAL A 150 18.44 15.54 -14.66
CA VAL A 150 18.55 14.11 -14.35
C VAL A 150 17.48 13.34 -15.10
N ALA A 151 16.23 13.81 -15.04
CA ALA A 151 15.12 13.20 -15.76
C ALA A 151 15.35 13.16 -17.28
N ALA A 152 15.86 14.24 -17.88
CA ALA A 152 16.18 14.30 -19.31
C ALA A 152 17.30 13.34 -19.71
N CYS A 153 18.34 13.18 -18.87
CA CYS A 153 19.42 12.22 -19.12
C CYS A 153 18.90 10.77 -19.06
N LEU A 154 18.06 10.45 -18.07
CA LEU A 154 17.52 9.10 -17.87
C LEU A 154 16.41 8.74 -18.85
N ALA A 155 15.61 9.70 -19.31
CA ALA A 155 14.62 9.49 -20.36
C ALA A 155 15.27 9.10 -21.70
N ARG A 156 16.57 9.40 -21.86
CA ARG A 156 17.42 8.99 -22.98
C ARG A 156 18.39 7.91 -22.58
N SER A 157 17.97 7.00 -21.71
CA SER A 157 18.84 5.91 -21.25
C SER A 157 19.39 5.08 -22.41
N ASP A 158 18.69 5.00 -23.55
CA ASP A 158 19.14 4.29 -24.76
C ASP A 158 20.36 4.93 -25.43
N ASP A 159 20.64 6.20 -25.14
CA ASP A 159 21.85 6.88 -25.60
C ASP A 159 23.06 6.67 -24.68
N LEU A 160 22.88 6.04 -23.50
CA LEU A 160 23.97 5.73 -22.56
C LEU A 160 24.93 4.69 -23.14
N GLN A 161 26.23 4.86 -22.91
CA GLN A 161 27.22 3.82 -23.19
C GLN A 161 27.06 2.71 -22.15
N ARG A 162 26.57 1.53 -22.54
CA ARG A 162 26.26 0.40 -21.65
C ARG A 162 27.24 -0.75 -21.88
N PRO A 163 27.75 -1.41 -20.82
CA PRO A 163 28.56 -2.61 -20.99
C PRO A 163 27.71 -3.82 -21.47
N PRO A 164 28.33 -4.81 -22.15
CA PRO A 164 29.75 -4.88 -22.47
C PRO A 164 30.12 -3.95 -23.63
N MET A 165 31.14 -3.12 -23.41
CA MET A 165 31.72 -2.26 -24.45
C MET A 165 32.64 -3.10 -25.36
N PRO A 166 32.86 -2.71 -26.63
CA PRO A 166 33.79 -3.41 -27.51
C PRO A 166 35.19 -3.58 -26.90
N ASP A 167 35.84 -4.72 -27.16
CA ASP A 167 37.18 -5.00 -26.67
C ASP A 167 38.17 -3.88 -27.05
N GLY A 168 38.89 -3.37 -26.06
CA GLY A 168 39.80 -2.23 -26.24
C GLY A 168 39.14 -0.84 -26.13
N SER A 169 37.85 -0.76 -25.78
CA SER A 169 37.19 0.51 -25.43
C SER A 169 37.94 1.21 -24.28
N PRO A 170 38.21 2.52 -24.38
CA PRO A 170 38.90 3.27 -23.33
C PRO A 170 38.05 3.43 -22.06
N ASN A 171 36.73 3.29 -22.20
CA ASN A 171 35.78 3.24 -21.10
C ASN A 171 35.06 1.87 -21.11
N PRO A 172 35.57 0.87 -20.39
CA PRO A 172 35.01 -0.48 -20.40
C PRO A 172 33.68 -0.60 -19.64
N LEU A 173 33.42 0.31 -18.70
CA LEU A 173 32.18 0.35 -17.90
C LEU A 173 31.12 1.29 -18.48
N GLY A 174 31.44 2.00 -19.57
CA GLY A 174 30.56 3.00 -20.17
C GLY A 174 30.16 4.09 -19.18
N GLU A 175 28.91 4.54 -19.23
CA GLU A 175 28.39 5.60 -18.35
C GLU A 175 27.61 5.05 -17.16
N LEU A 176 27.91 3.81 -16.73
CA LEU A 176 27.32 3.28 -15.50
C LEU A 176 27.62 4.15 -14.29
N GLU A 177 28.80 4.81 -14.24
CA GLU A 177 29.16 5.69 -13.11
C GLU A 177 28.22 6.90 -12.98
N PHE A 178 27.63 7.40 -14.07
CA PHE A 178 26.62 8.46 -13.99
C PHE A 178 25.37 7.96 -13.24
N VAL A 179 24.90 6.76 -13.58
CA VAL A 179 23.67 6.17 -13.03
C VAL A 179 23.87 5.69 -11.59
N VAL A 180 24.97 4.95 -11.35
CA VAL A 180 25.34 4.46 -10.02
C VAL A 180 25.73 5.62 -9.10
N GLY A 181 26.45 6.61 -9.61
CA GLY A 181 26.82 7.83 -8.89
C GLY A 181 25.60 8.65 -8.47
N LEU A 182 24.58 8.76 -9.32
CA LEU A 182 23.32 9.42 -8.98
C LEU A 182 22.61 8.72 -7.81
N ASN A 183 22.48 7.40 -7.84
CA ASN A 183 21.85 6.64 -6.75
C ASN A 183 22.64 6.81 -5.45
N ARG A 184 23.98 6.64 -5.48
CA ARG A 184 24.83 6.85 -4.31
C ARG A 184 24.73 8.27 -3.76
N ALA A 185 24.71 9.28 -4.62
CA ALA A 185 24.58 10.67 -4.21
C ALA A 185 23.22 10.94 -3.54
N ALA A 186 22.13 10.40 -4.10
CA ALA A 186 20.79 10.55 -3.55
C ALA A 186 20.63 9.81 -2.22
N SER A 187 21.00 8.52 -2.16
CA SER A 187 20.90 7.69 -0.95
C SER A 187 21.82 8.22 0.16
N GLY A 188 23.07 8.59 -0.16
CA GLY A 188 23.98 9.21 0.81
C GLY A 188 23.51 10.58 1.31
N ALA A 189 22.90 11.40 0.44
CA ALA A 189 22.33 12.68 0.86
C ALA A 189 21.16 12.51 1.84
N LEU A 190 20.40 11.42 1.79
CA LEU A 190 19.35 11.14 2.78
C LEU A 190 19.95 11.12 4.18
N VAL A 191 20.93 10.27 4.47
CA VAL A 191 21.49 10.18 5.82
C VAL A 191 22.17 11.48 6.28
N GLU A 192 22.83 12.22 5.38
CA GLU A 192 23.42 13.53 5.70
C GLU A 192 22.40 14.64 6.02
N ILE A 193 21.15 14.52 5.55
CA ILE A 193 20.07 15.43 5.97
C ILE A 193 19.75 15.20 7.45
N TRP A 194 19.73 13.94 7.90
CA TRP A 194 19.40 13.55 9.28
C TRP A 194 20.57 13.71 10.26
N LYS A 195 21.80 13.85 9.76
CA LYS A 195 22.95 14.27 10.58
C LYS A 195 22.93 15.75 10.96
N ALA A 196 22.20 16.57 10.21
CA ALA A 196 22.15 18.01 10.48
C ALA A 196 21.35 18.31 11.75
N ASP A 197 21.86 19.22 12.58
CA ASP A 197 21.15 19.76 13.75
C ASP A 197 20.02 20.68 13.29
N GLU A 198 18.90 20.07 12.91
CA GLU A 198 17.69 20.71 12.41
C GLU A 198 16.43 20.02 12.95
N GLU A 199 15.30 20.73 12.93
CA GLU A 199 14.00 20.17 13.33
C GLU A 199 13.59 19.00 12.42
N GLU A 200 13.11 17.91 13.01
CA GLU A 200 12.66 16.67 12.32
C GLU A 200 11.76 16.96 11.11
N HIS A 201 10.82 17.91 11.25
CA HIS A 201 9.90 18.29 10.17
C HIS A 201 10.63 18.76 8.91
N LYS A 202 11.73 19.52 9.04
CA LYS A 202 12.54 19.98 7.90
C LYS A 202 13.35 18.85 7.28
N GLN A 203 13.84 17.93 8.10
CA GLN A 203 14.54 16.73 7.63
C GLN A 203 13.61 15.85 6.80
N ARG A 204 12.38 15.60 7.28
CA ARG A 204 11.33 14.88 6.55
C ARG A 204 11.01 15.54 5.21
N ILE A 205 10.75 16.85 5.20
CA ILE A 205 10.41 17.60 3.98
C ILE A 205 11.52 17.52 2.91
N ARG A 206 12.79 17.67 3.31
CA ARG A 206 13.91 17.60 2.35
C ARG A 206 14.13 16.18 1.84
N SER A 207 13.97 15.19 2.71
CA SER A 207 14.06 13.78 2.34
C SER A 207 12.94 13.40 1.36
N GLU A 208 11.72 13.90 1.56
CA GLU A 208 10.60 13.71 0.63
C GLU A 208 10.90 14.29 -0.75
N TRP A 209 11.53 15.47 -0.81
CA TRP A 209 11.94 16.05 -2.10
C TRP A 209 12.95 15.15 -2.82
N LEU A 210 13.95 14.60 -2.12
CA LEU A 210 14.91 13.68 -2.73
C LEU A 210 14.24 12.42 -3.27
N LEU A 211 13.39 11.78 -2.46
CA LEU A 211 12.68 10.55 -2.84
C LEU A 211 11.77 10.78 -4.06
N ALA A 212 10.97 11.85 -4.03
CA ALA A 212 10.01 12.12 -5.10
C ALA A 212 10.65 12.56 -6.42
N ASN A 213 11.87 13.13 -6.41
CA ASN A 213 12.45 13.81 -7.56
C ASN A 213 13.73 13.19 -8.14
N LEU A 214 14.57 12.56 -7.32
CA LEU A 214 15.90 12.08 -7.75
C LEU A 214 16.14 10.61 -7.44
N TYR A 215 15.61 10.10 -6.32
CA TYR A 215 15.79 8.70 -5.95
C TYR A 215 15.17 7.76 -6.99
N LEU A 216 15.89 6.66 -7.24
CA LEU A 216 15.54 5.53 -8.09
C LEU A 216 16.09 4.28 -7.41
N ASP A 217 15.26 3.25 -7.29
CA ASP A 217 15.71 1.99 -6.72
C ASP A 217 16.60 1.20 -7.69
N LEU A 218 17.38 0.26 -7.15
CA LEU A 218 18.28 -0.57 -7.97
C LEU A 218 17.56 -1.33 -9.10
N PRO A 219 16.34 -1.89 -8.91
CA PRO A 219 15.57 -2.45 -10.03
C PRO A 219 15.26 -1.43 -11.13
N ALA A 220 14.81 -0.22 -10.80
CA ALA A 220 14.54 0.82 -11.78
C ALA A 220 15.79 1.15 -12.60
N LEU A 221 16.94 1.31 -11.92
CA LEU A 221 18.22 1.58 -12.57
C LEU A 221 18.65 0.42 -13.45
N ALA A 222 18.42 -0.81 -12.99
CA ALA A 222 18.70 -2.03 -13.74
C ALA A 222 17.90 -2.09 -15.05
N HIS A 223 16.60 -1.80 -14.99
CA HIS A 223 15.73 -1.74 -16.17
C HIS A 223 16.14 -0.63 -17.16
N LEU A 224 16.68 0.48 -16.67
CA LEU A 224 17.16 1.58 -17.52
C LEU A 224 18.52 1.29 -18.18
N THR A 225 19.36 0.46 -17.56
CA THR A 225 20.78 0.30 -17.96
C THR A 225 21.12 -1.06 -18.55
N TRP A 226 20.42 -2.13 -18.16
CA TRP A 226 20.67 -3.50 -18.62
C TRP A 226 19.50 -4.06 -19.42
N SER A 227 19.78 -4.87 -20.44
CA SER A 227 18.74 -5.54 -21.23
C SER A 227 18.23 -6.77 -20.49
N GLN A 228 16.98 -6.69 -20.00
CA GLN A 228 16.21 -7.75 -19.35
C GLN A 228 16.82 -8.28 -18.04
N THR A 229 16.10 -8.03 -16.94
CA THR A 229 16.38 -8.64 -15.63
C THR A 229 15.30 -9.66 -15.29
N ALA A 230 15.67 -10.76 -14.64
CA ALA A 230 14.70 -11.70 -14.10
C ALA A 230 14.03 -11.08 -12.86
N GLU A 231 12.75 -11.41 -12.62
CA GLU A 231 12.00 -10.87 -11.48
C GLU A 231 12.64 -11.20 -10.12
N GLN A 232 13.21 -12.41 -10.00
CA GLN A 232 13.94 -12.82 -8.80
C GLN A 232 15.17 -11.93 -8.55
N ASP A 233 15.85 -11.50 -9.61
CA ASP A 233 16.98 -10.57 -9.50
C ASP A 233 16.51 -9.18 -9.08
N ASP A 234 15.34 -8.73 -9.54
CA ASP A 234 14.79 -7.43 -9.16
C ASP A 234 14.39 -7.38 -7.68
N ARG A 235 13.78 -8.44 -7.14
CA ARG A 235 13.51 -8.52 -5.70
C ARG A 235 14.80 -8.48 -4.88
N TYR A 236 15.83 -9.23 -5.30
CA TYR A 236 17.12 -9.21 -4.64
C TYR A 236 17.78 -7.81 -4.69
N ARG A 237 17.80 -7.17 -5.87
CA ARG A 237 18.33 -5.80 -6.01
C ARG A 237 17.59 -4.80 -5.13
N LEU A 238 16.27 -4.89 -5.04
CA LEU A 238 15.51 -4.03 -4.13
C LEU A 238 15.89 -4.30 -2.68
N ALA A 239 16.00 -5.57 -2.29
CA ALA A 239 16.38 -5.93 -0.93
C ALA A 239 17.76 -5.39 -0.54
N VAL A 240 18.74 -5.47 -1.43
CA VAL A 240 20.09 -4.89 -1.24
C VAL A 240 20.03 -3.38 -1.07
N GLU A 241 19.23 -2.67 -1.87
CA GLU A 241 19.08 -1.20 -1.76
C GLU A 241 18.45 -0.82 -0.42
N LEU A 242 17.35 -1.48 -0.04
CA LEU A 242 16.65 -1.20 1.22
C LEU A 242 17.53 -1.50 2.44
N ALA A 243 18.25 -2.64 2.43
CA ALA A 243 19.25 -2.95 3.44
C ALA A 243 20.38 -1.90 3.47
N GLY A 244 20.79 -1.39 2.31
CA GLY A 244 21.77 -0.32 2.20
C GLY A 244 21.33 0.98 2.88
N LEU A 245 20.07 1.39 2.72
CA LEU A 245 19.51 2.58 3.39
C LEU A 245 19.50 2.41 4.92
N GLU A 246 19.13 1.22 5.41
CA GLU A 246 19.17 0.89 6.85
C GLU A 246 20.61 0.93 7.39
N VAL A 247 21.57 0.29 6.72
CA VAL A 247 22.99 0.25 7.15
C VAL A 247 23.61 1.64 7.21
N GLN A 248 23.21 2.57 6.33
CA GLN A 248 23.71 3.95 6.38
C GLN A 248 23.32 4.66 7.69
N ALA A 249 22.25 4.26 8.37
CA ALA A 249 21.86 4.79 9.68
C ALA A 249 22.88 4.50 10.79
N MET A 250 23.80 3.54 10.60
CA MET A 250 24.90 3.30 11.55
C MET A 250 25.81 4.52 11.69
N GLN A 251 25.84 5.42 10.70
CA GLN A 251 26.57 6.67 10.73
C GLN A 251 25.92 7.75 11.61
N LEU A 252 24.66 7.54 12.02
CA LEU A 252 23.92 8.43 12.90
C LEU A 252 24.19 8.10 14.37
N ASP A 253 24.11 9.12 15.21
CA ASP A 253 24.24 8.97 16.65
C ASP A 253 23.11 8.10 17.21
N TRP A 254 23.49 7.06 17.94
CA TRP A 254 22.55 6.16 18.64
C TRP A 254 22.12 6.69 20.00
N ARG A 255 22.73 7.76 20.48
CA ARG A 255 22.42 8.37 21.78
C ARG A 255 21.43 9.50 21.59
N GLY A 256 20.31 9.43 22.31
CA GLY A 256 19.34 10.52 22.38
C GLY A 256 19.82 11.67 23.26
N SER A 257 19.25 12.86 23.05
CA SER A 257 19.42 14.01 23.94
C SER A 257 18.31 14.01 25.00
N GLY A 258 18.60 13.47 26.19
CA GLY A 258 17.60 13.34 27.26
C GLY A 258 16.61 12.20 26.99
N ASP A 259 15.31 12.47 27.16
CA ASP A 259 14.22 11.49 26.90
C ASP A 259 13.80 11.43 25.42
N ALA A 260 14.40 12.24 24.54
CA ALA A 260 14.11 12.22 23.11
C ALA A 260 14.74 11.00 22.41
N PRO A 261 14.10 10.45 21.37
CA PRO A 261 14.68 9.38 20.56
C PRO A 261 16.03 9.81 19.96
N SER A 262 16.87 8.83 19.61
CA SER A 262 18.15 9.11 18.96
C SER A 262 17.94 9.52 17.50
N PRO A 263 18.80 10.35 16.91
CA PRO A 263 18.72 10.67 15.48
C PRO A 263 18.69 9.43 14.58
N ARG A 264 19.40 8.36 14.99
CA ARG A 264 19.32 7.06 14.34
C ARG A 264 17.90 6.48 14.37
N ARG A 265 17.26 6.46 15.54
CA ARG A 265 15.90 5.95 15.72
C ARG A 265 14.90 6.77 14.91
N GLU A 266 15.00 8.10 14.95
CA GLU A 266 14.12 8.99 14.18
C GLU A 266 14.22 8.76 12.67
N TYR A 267 15.44 8.59 12.15
CA TYR A 267 15.65 8.26 10.73
C TYR A 267 15.05 6.89 10.36
N LEU A 268 15.31 5.86 11.17
CA LEU A 268 14.82 4.50 10.91
C LEU A 268 13.28 4.42 11.02
N ASP A 269 12.69 5.11 12.00
CA ASP A 269 11.24 5.21 12.16
C ASP A 269 10.62 5.94 10.94
N TRP A 270 11.23 7.04 10.47
CA TRP A 270 10.80 7.72 9.25
C TRP A 270 10.96 6.85 8.00
N LEU A 271 12.08 6.16 7.84
CA LEU A 271 12.36 5.29 6.69
C LEU A 271 11.36 4.13 6.65
N HIS A 272 11.02 3.57 7.81
CA HIS A 272 9.99 2.55 7.93
C HIS A 272 8.60 3.08 7.57
N GLU A 273 8.18 4.19 8.19
CA GLU A 273 6.88 4.82 7.94
C GLU A 273 6.72 5.17 6.45
N ARG A 274 7.75 5.76 5.84
CA ARG A 274 7.67 6.32 4.50
C ARG A 274 7.93 5.32 3.37
N VAL A 275 8.88 4.41 3.56
CA VAL A 275 9.40 3.53 2.48
C VAL A 275 9.14 2.06 2.80
N LEU A 276 9.67 1.53 3.90
CA LEU A 276 9.69 0.07 4.12
C LEU A 276 8.30 -0.51 4.36
N SER A 277 7.46 0.13 5.17
CA SER A 277 6.12 -0.38 5.50
C SER A 277 5.26 -0.59 4.25
N LYS A 278 5.34 0.32 3.28
CA LYS A 278 4.65 0.22 1.99
C LYS A 278 5.22 -0.90 1.13
N ARG A 279 6.54 -1.00 1.04
CA ARG A 279 7.23 -2.04 0.25
C ARG A 279 6.99 -3.43 0.80
N PHE A 280 7.08 -3.61 2.11
CA PHE A 280 6.84 -4.88 2.79
C PHE A 280 5.36 -5.27 2.75
N GLY A 281 4.45 -4.31 2.83
CA GLY A 281 3.01 -4.57 2.63
C GLY A 281 2.70 -5.06 1.21
N ALA A 282 3.31 -4.44 0.20
CA ALA A 282 3.09 -4.79 -1.20
C ALA A 282 3.72 -6.13 -1.61
N ASP A 283 4.94 -6.42 -1.13
CA ASP A 283 5.70 -7.64 -1.42
C ASP A 283 6.31 -8.21 -0.12
N PRO A 284 5.54 -9.00 0.65
CA PRO A 284 5.98 -9.55 1.95
C PRO A 284 7.25 -10.40 1.88
N ASP A 285 7.51 -11.05 0.73
CA ASP A 285 8.72 -11.84 0.49
C ASP A 285 10.00 -10.98 0.48
N LEU A 286 9.88 -9.64 0.50
CA LEU A 286 11.03 -8.74 0.65
C LEU A 286 11.61 -8.73 2.06
N VAL A 287 10.81 -8.94 3.11
CA VAL A 287 11.28 -8.89 4.51
C VAL A 287 12.45 -9.86 4.75
N PRO A 288 12.31 -11.18 4.48
CA PRO A 288 13.42 -12.12 4.65
C PRO A 288 14.63 -11.79 3.76
N ARG A 289 14.41 -11.29 2.54
CA ARG A 289 15.51 -10.92 1.63
C ARG A 289 16.29 -9.71 2.10
N VAL A 290 15.62 -8.72 2.69
CA VAL A 290 16.27 -7.55 3.31
C VAL A 290 17.04 -7.99 4.54
N ALA A 291 16.47 -8.86 5.38
CA ALA A 291 17.16 -9.45 6.53
C ALA A 291 18.43 -10.22 6.10
N ASP A 292 18.34 -11.07 5.08
CA ASP A 292 19.50 -11.77 4.51
C ASP A 292 20.59 -10.80 4.05
N SER A 293 20.21 -9.72 3.34
CA SER A 293 21.15 -8.70 2.87
C SER A 293 21.81 -7.95 4.04
N LEU A 294 21.06 -7.63 5.11
CA LEU A 294 21.60 -7.03 6.32
C LEU A 294 22.59 -7.96 7.03
N LYS A 295 22.28 -9.26 7.07
CA LYS A 295 23.17 -10.28 7.65
C LYS A 295 24.49 -10.37 6.89
N GLU A 296 24.48 -10.32 5.57
CA GLU A 296 25.71 -10.24 4.75
C GLU A 296 26.55 -9.03 5.14
N TYR A 297 25.96 -7.83 5.24
CA TYR A 297 26.67 -6.62 5.69
C TYR A 297 27.27 -6.76 7.09
N PHE A 298 26.53 -7.35 8.04
CA PHE A 298 27.03 -7.54 9.42
C PHE A 298 28.17 -8.55 9.48
N THR A 299 28.10 -9.60 8.66
CA THR A 299 29.15 -10.62 8.54
C THR A 299 30.43 -9.99 7.99
N ASP A 300 30.33 -9.28 6.86
CA ASP A 300 31.44 -8.58 6.23
C ASP A 300 32.06 -7.55 7.17
N MET A 301 31.25 -6.76 7.88
CA MET A 301 31.77 -5.80 8.85
C MET A 301 32.56 -6.48 9.97
N ARG A 302 32.09 -7.64 10.47
CA ARG A 302 32.79 -8.40 11.50
C ARG A 302 34.10 -8.99 10.97
N GLU A 303 34.09 -9.57 9.78
CA GLU A 303 35.28 -10.19 9.18
C GLU A 303 36.41 -9.18 8.94
N ASN A 304 36.06 -7.93 8.66
CA ASN A 304 37.01 -6.84 8.45
C ASN A 304 37.61 -6.25 9.75
N ILE A 305 37.21 -6.72 10.93
CA ILE A 305 37.72 -6.21 12.21
C ILE A 305 38.82 -7.12 12.77
N GLU A 306 40.04 -6.58 12.87
CA GLU A 306 41.17 -7.23 13.51
C GLU A 306 41.18 -6.99 15.03
N GLY A 307 41.16 -8.06 15.83
CA GLY A 307 41.33 -8.00 17.28
C GLY A 307 40.06 -8.35 18.09
N GLN A 308 40.24 -9.08 19.19
CA GLN A 308 39.12 -9.60 19.99
C GLN A 308 38.32 -8.52 20.74
N GLU A 309 38.96 -7.44 21.20
CA GLU A 309 38.26 -6.35 21.90
C GLU A 309 37.42 -5.51 20.93
N GLN A 310 37.97 -5.19 19.76
CA GLN A 310 37.28 -4.47 18.69
C GLN A 310 36.08 -5.29 18.17
N ALA A 311 36.25 -6.60 17.99
CA ALA A 311 35.17 -7.50 17.60
C ALA A 311 34.04 -7.55 18.65
N ARG A 312 34.37 -7.54 19.95
CA ARG A 312 33.36 -7.45 21.03
C ARG A 312 32.63 -6.11 21.03
N ALA A 313 33.35 -5.00 20.84
CA ALA A 313 32.74 -3.68 20.75
C ALA A 313 31.81 -3.55 19.53
N ALA A 314 32.21 -4.10 18.38
CA ALA A 314 31.38 -4.15 17.18
C ALA A 314 30.13 -5.02 17.38
N GLY A 315 30.26 -6.17 18.04
CA GLY A 315 29.12 -7.00 18.43
C GLY A 315 28.12 -6.25 19.32
N LEU A 316 28.59 -5.44 20.27
CA LEU A 316 27.71 -4.60 21.10
C LEU A 316 27.00 -3.51 20.29
N LEU A 317 27.71 -2.84 19.38
CA LEU A 317 27.14 -1.80 18.52
C LEU A 317 26.09 -2.39 17.55
N LEU A 318 26.32 -3.59 17.03
CA LEU A 318 25.36 -4.33 16.20
C LEU A 318 24.08 -4.67 16.98
N ARG A 319 24.20 -5.13 18.22
CA ARG A 319 23.02 -5.39 19.07
C ARG A 319 22.19 -4.13 19.31
N LEU A 320 22.83 -2.99 19.54
CA LEU A 320 22.14 -1.70 19.68
C LEU A 320 21.45 -1.31 18.37
N PHE A 321 22.12 -1.52 17.24
CA PHE A 321 21.57 -1.25 15.92
C PHE A 321 20.34 -2.12 15.61
N LEU A 322 20.41 -3.44 15.86
CA LEU A 322 19.26 -4.34 15.67
C LEU A 322 18.03 -3.91 16.47
N ARG A 323 18.22 -3.44 17.71
CA ARG A 323 17.11 -2.92 18.52
C ARG A 323 16.47 -1.65 17.95
N ASP A 324 17.23 -0.90 17.15
CA ASP A 324 16.77 0.33 16.51
C ASP A 324 16.09 0.07 15.15
N LEU A 325 16.27 -1.12 14.54
CA LEU A 325 15.63 -1.50 13.29
C LEU A 325 14.09 -1.58 13.40
N PRO A 326 13.36 -1.59 12.28
CA PRO A 326 11.93 -1.84 12.29
C PRO A 326 11.56 -3.26 12.74
N GLU A 327 10.43 -3.41 13.43
CA GLU A 327 9.95 -4.67 14.03
C GLU A 327 9.98 -5.89 13.09
N PRO A 328 9.51 -5.82 11.82
CA PRO A 328 9.56 -6.96 10.91
C PRO A 328 10.98 -7.49 10.65
N LEU A 329 11.97 -6.59 10.63
CA LEU A 329 13.37 -6.99 10.45
C LEU A 329 13.98 -7.48 11.76
N GLN A 330 13.55 -6.95 12.92
CA GLN A 330 13.99 -7.44 14.22
C GLN A 330 13.56 -8.89 14.45
N GLU A 331 12.32 -9.22 14.11
CA GLU A 331 11.76 -10.57 14.29
C GLU A 331 12.48 -11.60 13.40
N GLU A 332 12.67 -11.25 12.13
CA GLU A 332 13.37 -12.10 11.15
C GLU A 332 14.83 -12.31 11.54
N LEU A 333 15.58 -11.23 11.80
CA LEU A 333 17.00 -11.30 12.18
C LEU A 333 17.20 -11.89 13.59
N GLY A 334 16.27 -11.65 14.51
CA GLY A 334 16.31 -12.18 15.87
C GLY A 334 16.18 -13.70 15.94
N SER A 335 15.59 -14.31 14.91
CA SER A 335 15.42 -15.76 14.79
C SER A 335 16.64 -16.45 14.15
N ASP A 336 17.62 -15.70 13.63
CA ASP A 336 18.77 -16.24 12.90
C ASP A 336 19.90 -16.72 13.83
N ALA A 337 20.17 -18.02 13.78
CA ALA A 337 21.14 -18.64 14.67
C ALA A 337 22.60 -18.25 14.38
N GLU A 338 22.93 -18.00 13.11
CA GLU A 338 24.26 -17.63 12.63
C GLU A 338 24.58 -16.17 13.02
N LEU A 339 23.60 -15.27 12.86
CA LEU A 339 23.74 -13.87 13.25
C LEU A 339 23.95 -13.70 14.76
N ALA A 340 23.23 -14.45 15.59
CA ALA A 340 23.47 -14.49 17.03
C ALA A 340 24.91 -14.92 17.36
N GLY A 341 25.45 -15.91 16.63
CA GLY A 341 26.85 -16.30 16.70
C GLY A 341 27.82 -15.18 16.32
N ILE A 342 27.54 -14.45 15.23
CA ILE A 342 28.32 -13.27 14.79
C ILE A 342 28.35 -12.19 15.88
N MET A 343 27.22 -11.96 16.55
CA MET A 343 27.09 -10.99 17.64
C MET A 343 27.68 -11.47 18.98
N GLY A 344 28.22 -12.69 19.05
CA GLY A 344 28.73 -13.29 20.29
C GLY A 344 27.64 -13.49 21.34
N ILE A 345 26.40 -13.73 20.91
CA ILE A 345 25.27 -14.07 21.76
C ILE A 345 25.26 -15.59 21.89
N GLU A 346 25.48 -16.12 23.10
CA GLU A 346 25.09 -17.50 23.40
C GLU A 346 23.57 -17.53 23.33
N HIS A 347 23.01 -18.37 22.44
CA HIS A 347 21.57 -18.58 22.30
C HIS A 347 20.97 -18.95 23.64
N THR A 348 20.48 -17.93 24.30
CA THR A 348 19.78 -18.03 25.55
C THR A 348 18.46 -17.36 25.25
N THR A 349 17.48 -18.16 24.80
CA THR A 349 16.10 -17.67 24.62
C THR A 349 15.72 -16.97 25.91
N VAL A 350 15.27 -15.72 25.83
CA VAL A 350 14.97 -14.92 27.01
C VAL A 350 13.47 -14.93 27.25
N ALA A 351 13.05 -15.24 28.47
CA ALA A 351 11.70 -15.01 28.95
C ALA A 351 11.72 -13.77 29.84
N THR A 352 10.88 -12.78 29.55
CA THR A 352 10.81 -11.54 30.33
C THR A 352 9.47 -11.48 31.07
N ILE A 353 9.51 -11.20 32.37
CA ILE A 353 8.32 -10.85 33.17
C ILE A 353 8.46 -9.41 33.62
N GLY A 354 7.58 -8.53 33.13
CA GLY A 354 7.76 -7.09 33.25
C GLY A 354 9.08 -6.66 32.59
N ASP A 355 9.99 -6.06 33.36
CA ASP A 355 11.33 -5.66 32.91
C ASP A 355 12.43 -6.61 33.41
N VAL A 356 12.08 -7.84 33.82
CA VAL A 356 13.00 -8.81 34.44
C VAL A 356 13.27 -9.98 33.48
N PRO A 357 14.47 -10.05 32.87
CA PRO A 357 14.82 -11.09 31.90
C PRO A 357 15.42 -12.34 32.57
N PHE A 358 14.98 -13.51 32.12
CA PHE A 358 15.44 -14.84 32.53
C PHE A 358 15.79 -15.71 31.33
N ILE A 359 16.67 -16.68 31.52
CA ILE A 359 16.87 -17.76 30.53
C ILE A 359 15.57 -18.56 30.44
N ARG A 360 15.00 -18.73 29.24
CA ARG A 360 13.67 -19.32 29.02
C ARG A 360 13.59 -20.74 29.56
N ASP A 361 14.61 -21.56 29.37
CA ASP A 361 14.64 -22.92 29.92
C ASP A 361 14.67 -22.92 31.45
N GLU A 362 15.44 -22.01 32.06
CA GLU A 362 15.49 -21.87 33.52
C GLU A 362 14.19 -21.29 34.06
N PHE A 363 13.58 -20.36 33.34
CA PHE A 363 12.28 -19.78 33.62
C PHE A 363 11.17 -20.82 33.58
N CYS A 364 11.04 -21.57 32.48
CA CYS A 364 10.02 -22.62 32.35
C CYS A 364 10.18 -23.69 33.43
N ARG A 365 11.42 -24.05 33.78
CA ARG A 365 11.71 -24.95 34.90
C ARG A 365 11.29 -24.34 36.24
N ALA A 366 11.68 -23.10 36.54
CA ALA A 366 11.36 -22.43 37.80
C ALA A 366 9.84 -22.17 37.96
N ALA A 367 9.18 -21.74 36.89
CA ALA A 367 7.74 -21.57 36.84
C ALA A 367 7.01 -22.91 37.02
N GLY A 368 7.51 -24.00 36.42
CA GLY A 368 6.97 -25.33 36.65
C GLY A 368 7.12 -25.79 38.10
N GLU A 369 8.28 -25.60 38.71
CA GLU A 369 8.48 -25.90 40.14
C GLU A 369 7.51 -25.09 41.03
N ALA A 370 7.37 -23.78 40.76
CA ALA A 370 6.49 -22.88 41.51
C ALA A 370 5.00 -23.24 41.38
N VAL A 371 4.54 -23.55 40.17
CA VAL A 371 3.16 -23.99 39.90
C VAL A 371 2.85 -25.30 40.62
N ASN A 372 3.84 -26.19 40.79
CA ASN A 372 3.70 -27.46 41.51
C ASN A 372 4.02 -27.33 43.03
N GLY A 373 4.02 -26.10 43.58
CA GLY A 373 4.13 -25.85 45.02
C GLY A 373 5.55 -25.84 45.59
N ARG A 374 6.58 -25.81 44.73
CA ARG A 374 8.01 -25.85 45.11
C ARG A 374 8.66 -24.50 44.88
N GLU A 375 9.52 -24.06 45.80
CA GLU A 375 10.25 -22.80 45.65
C GLU A 375 11.60 -23.02 44.94
N VAL A 376 11.89 -22.19 43.93
CA VAL A 376 13.14 -22.22 43.19
C VAL A 376 13.72 -20.82 43.03
N LYS A 377 15.04 -20.72 43.09
CA LYS A 377 15.78 -19.49 42.78
C LYS A 377 16.47 -19.62 41.43
N ILE A 378 16.33 -18.60 40.59
CA ILE A 378 17.07 -18.47 39.34
C ILE A 378 17.70 -17.08 39.25
N SER A 379 18.82 -16.99 38.56
CA SER A 379 19.51 -15.72 38.33
C SER A 379 18.89 -14.96 37.17
N ARG A 380 18.90 -13.63 37.25
CA ARG A 380 18.52 -12.77 36.12
C ARG A 380 19.64 -12.74 35.08
N ILE A 381 19.28 -12.43 33.83
CA ILE A 381 20.27 -12.24 32.75
C ILE A 381 21.01 -10.92 32.92
N ASP A 382 20.32 -9.87 33.37
CA ASP A 382 20.83 -8.50 33.40
C ASP A 382 21.62 -8.16 34.68
N GLN A 383 21.45 -8.94 35.75
CA GLN A 383 22.06 -8.70 37.06
C GLN A 383 22.37 -10.02 37.77
N ASP A 384 23.48 -10.04 38.51
CA ASP A 384 23.92 -11.17 39.33
C ASP A 384 23.11 -11.26 40.65
N SER A 385 21.79 -11.26 40.52
CA SER A 385 20.82 -11.26 41.61
C SER A 385 19.77 -12.35 41.40
N GLU A 386 19.49 -13.11 42.46
CA GLU A 386 18.57 -14.24 42.43
C GLU A 386 17.13 -13.80 42.70
N VAL A 387 16.20 -14.27 41.87
CA VAL A 387 14.76 -14.10 42.06
C VAL A 387 14.16 -15.42 42.52
N THR A 388 13.33 -15.38 43.56
CA THR A 388 12.68 -16.60 44.09
C THR A 388 11.29 -16.75 43.48
N PHE A 389 11.05 -17.86 42.80
CA PHE A 389 9.77 -18.27 42.26
C PHE A 389 9.05 -19.12 43.31
N ALA A 390 7.86 -18.68 43.72
CA ALA A 390 7.03 -19.35 44.72
C ALA A 390 5.59 -19.50 44.22
N SER A 391 4.86 -20.47 44.78
CA SER A 391 3.44 -20.65 44.48
C SER A 391 2.64 -19.43 44.93
N LEU A 392 1.60 -19.06 44.17
CA LEU A 392 0.61 -18.09 44.60
C LEU A 392 -0.37 -18.77 45.59
N GLU A 393 -0.47 -18.29 46.82
CA GLU A 393 -1.30 -18.91 47.87
C GLU A 393 -2.79 -18.47 47.85
N ASP A 394 -3.27 -17.83 46.78
CA ASP A 394 -4.62 -17.26 46.78
C ASP A 394 -5.73 -18.24 46.36
N HIS A 395 -6.87 -18.16 47.05
CA HIS A 395 -7.93 -19.18 47.15
C HIS A 395 -8.92 -19.25 45.98
N ASP A 396 -8.67 -18.54 44.87
CA ASP A 396 -9.62 -18.39 43.75
C ASP A 396 -9.45 -19.43 42.63
N GLY A 397 -8.64 -20.48 42.85
CA GLY A 397 -8.49 -21.60 41.92
C GLY A 397 -7.76 -21.28 40.61
N LYS A 398 -7.13 -20.10 40.52
CA LYS A 398 -6.26 -19.72 39.39
C LYS A 398 -4.84 -20.19 39.65
N VAL A 399 -4.24 -20.83 38.65
CA VAL A 399 -2.82 -21.23 38.68
C VAL A 399 -1.97 -19.98 38.48
N GLY A 400 -1.03 -19.73 39.38
CA GLY A 400 -0.18 -18.55 39.34
C GLY A 400 1.08 -18.72 40.16
N MET A 401 2.03 -17.81 39.95
CA MET A 401 3.30 -17.77 40.65
C MET A 401 3.62 -16.37 41.14
N ARG A 402 4.41 -16.31 42.20
CA ARG A 402 4.92 -15.08 42.80
C ARG A 402 6.44 -15.05 42.64
N LEU A 403 6.97 -13.96 42.08
CA LEU A 403 8.39 -13.71 41.95
C LEU A 403 8.80 -12.72 43.05
N VAL A 404 9.58 -13.21 44.02
CA VAL A 404 10.14 -12.42 45.11
C VAL A 404 11.45 -11.82 44.64
N LEU A 405 11.45 -10.49 44.41
CA LEU A 405 12.61 -9.75 43.95
C LEU A 405 13.60 -9.48 45.11
N PRO A 406 14.93 -9.48 44.86
CA PRO A 406 15.92 -9.18 45.89
C PRO A 406 15.84 -7.71 46.36
N ASN A 407 16.30 -7.45 47.59
CA ASN A 407 16.43 -6.11 48.22
C ASN A 407 15.12 -5.35 48.53
N GLY A 408 13.99 -6.04 48.70
CA GLY A 408 12.73 -5.41 49.13
C GLY A 408 12.00 -4.66 48.01
N GLY A 409 12.25 -5.02 46.75
CA GLY A 409 11.36 -4.67 45.64
C GLY A 409 9.98 -5.32 45.83
N GLU A 410 8.95 -4.75 45.21
CA GLU A 410 7.61 -5.34 45.25
C GLU A 410 7.60 -6.73 44.58
N ASP A 411 7.02 -7.72 45.26
CA ASP A 411 6.80 -9.05 44.69
C ASP A 411 5.96 -8.93 43.41
N MET A 412 6.37 -9.58 42.34
CA MET A 412 5.58 -9.64 41.11
C MET A 412 4.67 -10.85 41.14
N ILE A 413 3.38 -10.63 40.87
CA ILE A 413 2.39 -11.71 40.77
C ILE A 413 2.10 -11.95 39.29
N VAL A 414 2.29 -13.20 38.85
CA VAL A 414 1.94 -13.65 37.50
C VAL A 414 0.83 -14.69 37.63
N ALA A 415 -0.37 -14.31 37.23
CA ALA A 415 -1.54 -15.16 37.22
C ALA A 415 -2.13 -15.18 35.82
N ASP A 416 -1.88 -16.27 35.10
CA ASP A 416 -2.44 -16.57 33.78
C ASP A 416 -2.68 -18.08 33.72
N ASP A 417 -3.86 -18.48 33.23
CA ASP A 417 -4.26 -19.88 33.15
C ASP A 417 -3.32 -20.71 32.28
N VAL A 418 -2.55 -20.08 31.36
CA VAL A 418 -1.60 -20.78 30.50
C VAL A 418 -0.47 -21.44 31.32
N LEU A 419 -0.18 -20.92 32.52
CA LEU A 419 0.78 -21.51 33.45
C LEU A 419 0.38 -22.91 33.93
N ALA A 420 -0.91 -23.27 33.84
CA ALA A 420 -1.36 -24.63 34.12
C ALA A 420 -0.72 -25.67 33.20
N MET A 421 -0.18 -25.26 32.04
CA MET A 421 0.56 -26.15 31.13
C MET A 421 1.85 -26.67 31.74
N LEU A 422 2.33 -26.08 32.83
CA LEU A 422 3.51 -26.51 33.57
C LEU A 422 3.18 -27.47 34.73
N SER A 423 1.89 -27.74 35.01
CA SER A 423 1.49 -28.72 36.02
C SER A 423 1.95 -30.14 35.64
N GLU A 424 2.34 -30.93 36.65
CA GLU A 424 2.64 -32.35 36.49
C GLU A 424 1.35 -33.17 36.24
N SER A 425 0.20 -32.69 36.71
CA SER A 425 -1.09 -33.37 36.56
C SER A 425 -1.67 -33.19 35.15
N VAL A 426 -1.86 -34.29 34.43
CA VAL A 426 -2.55 -34.28 33.12
C VAL A 426 -3.98 -33.77 33.25
N ALA A 427 -4.69 -34.18 34.30
CA ALA A 427 -6.07 -33.76 34.53
C ALA A 427 -6.21 -32.24 34.77
N GLU A 428 -5.22 -31.62 35.42
CA GLU A 428 -5.21 -30.16 35.62
C GLU A 428 -4.95 -29.41 34.31
N ARG A 429 -4.04 -29.93 33.46
CA ARG A 429 -3.79 -29.39 32.12
C ARG A 429 -5.04 -29.45 31.25
N GLU A 430 -5.65 -30.63 31.14
CA GLU A 430 -6.88 -30.82 30.38
C GLU A 430 -7.97 -29.88 30.87
N ALA A 431 -8.19 -29.81 32.19
CA ALA A 431 -9.18 -28.92 32.76
C ALA A 431 -8.90 -27.42 32.48
N ALA A 432 -7.64 -27.00 32.44
CA ALA A 432 -7.26 -25.62 32.12
C ALA A 432 -7.48 -25.30 30.64
N LEU A 433 -7.07 -26.18 29.72
CA LEU A 433 -7.31 -26.03 28.29
C LEU A 433 -8.81 -26.05 27.97
N SER A 434 -9.56 -26.98 28.59
CA SER A 434 -11.02 -27.08 28.43
C SER A 434 -11.76 -25.82 28.88
N ARG A 435 -11.31 -25.17 29.97
CA ARG A 435 -11.89 -23.89 30.44
C ARG A 435 -11.58 -22.72 29.52
N ASN A 436 -10.48 -22.78 28.77
CA ASN A 436 -10.00 -21.70 27.90
C ASN A 436 -10.19 -22.03 26.42
N ARG A 437 -11.36 -22.56 26.04
CA ARG A 437 -11.71 -22.91 24.64
C ARG A 437 -11.41 -21.80 23.63
N ALA A 438 -11.61 -20.53 24.03
CA ALA A 438 -11.35 -19.37 23.19
C ALA A 438 -9.90 -19.26 22.69
N TRP A 439 -8.92 -19.90 23.36
CA TRP A 439 -7.53 -19.94 22.88
C TRP A 439 -7.38 -20.72 21.58
N PHE A 440 -8.27 -21.66 21.30
CA PHE A 440 -8.21 -22.50 20.11
C PHE A 440 -9.11 -21.96 19.00
N ASP A 441 -10.33 -21.55 19.37
CA ASP A 441 -11.35 -21.01 18.46
C ASP A 441 -11.56 -21.89 17.21
N CYS A 442 -11.61 -23.21 17.40
CA CYS A 442 -11.70 -24.24 16.36
C CYS A 442 -12.86 -25.21 16.62
N PRO A 443 -13.22 -26.08 15.64
CA PRO A 443 -14.26 -27.08 15.81
C PRO A 443 -13.92 -28.10 16.93
N ASP A 444 -14.95 -28.76 17.48
CA ASP A 444 -14.81 -29.69 18.62
C ASP A 444 -13.82 -30.84 18.40
N ASN A 445 -13.81 -31.44 17.21
CA ASN A 445 -12.89 -32.54 16.90
C ASN A 445 -11.42 -32.10 16.92
N GLU A 446 -11.13 -30.90 16.40
CA GLU A 446 -9.81 -30.30 16.40
C GLU A 446 -9.41 -29.84 17.81
N PHE A 447 -10.37 -29.31 18.56
CA PHE A 447 -10.19 -28.91 19.95
C PHE A 447 -9.82 -30.09 20.85
N GLU A 448 -10.60 -31.18 20.80
CA GLU A 448 -10.32 -32.39 21.57
C GLU A 448 -8.96 -32.99 21.22
N HIS A 449 -8.59 -33.00 19.94
CA HIS A 449 -7.28 -33.47 19.48
C HIS A 449 -6.14 -32.62 20.03
N ALA A 450 -6.24 -31.30 19.90
CA ALA A 450 -5.22 -30.36 20.37
C ALA A 450 -5.08 -30.41 21.90
N VAL A 451 -6.20 -30.51 22.64
CA VAL A 451 -6.18 -30.67 24.10
C VAL A 451 -5.46 -31.96 24.49
N ALA A 452 -5.77 -33.09 23.86
CA ALA A 452 -5.15 -34.37 24.16
C ALA A 452 -3.64 -34.36 23.83
N GLU A 453 -3.25 -33.76 22.70
CA GLU A 453 -1.84 -33.66 22.29
C GLU A 453 -1.03 -32.80 23.27
N ILE A 454 -1.50 -31.58 23.55
CA ILE A 454 -0.83 -30.66 24.49
C ILE A 454 -0.83 -31.24 25.90
N ALA A 455 -1.94 -31.80 26.37
CA ALA A 455 -2.00 -32.32 27.73
C ALA A 455 -1.14 -33.58 27.92
N SER A 456 -0.92 -34.39 26.89
CA SER A 456 -0.09 -35.61 26.97
C SER A 456 1.40 -35.38 26.69
N GLY A 457 1.78 -34.20 26.18
CA GLY A 457 3.18 -33.85 25.91
C GLY A 457 4.11 -33.99 27.13
N GLU A 458 5.25 -34.65 26.94
CA GLU A 458 6.21 -34.91 28.03
C GLU A 458 6.97 -33.63 28.44
N SER A 459 7.33 -32.77 27.49
CA SER A 459 8.10 -31.54 27.74
C SER A 459 7.19 -30.39 28.21
N PRO A 460 7.36 -29.84 29.43
CA PRO A 460 6.58 -28.69 29.90
C PRO A 460 6.69 -27.45 29.01
N GLN A 461 7.89 -27.20 28.47
CA GLN A 461 8.14 -26.08 27.55
C GLN A 461 7.36 -26.25 26.25
N ARG A 462 7.41 -27.44 25.65
CA ARG A 462 6.68 -27.73 24.42
C ARG A 462 5.17 -27.56 24.58
N ARG A 463 4.62 -28.02 25.72
CA ARG A 463 3.19 -27.83 26.05
C ARG A 463 2.81 -26.36 26.13
N LEU A 464 3.64 -25.56 26.81
CA LEU A 464 3.42 -24.12 26.94
C LEU A 464 3.48 -23.42 25.57
N ASP A 465 4.50 -23.75 24.76
CA ASP A 465 4.70 -23.17 23.44
C ASP A 465 3.56 -23.53 22.47
N GLU A 466 3.09 -24.78 22.47
CA GLU A 466 1.94 -25.21 21.65
C GLU A 466 0.64 -24.51 22.09
N ALA A 467 0.37 -24.41 23.39
CA ALA A 467 -0.81 -23.69 23.90
C ALA A 467 -0.77 -22.18 23.56
N GLU A 468 0.39 -21.55 23.67
CA GLU A 468 0.56 -20.13 23.33
C GLU A 468 0.50 -19.90 21.81
N SER A 469 0.96 -20.86 21.00
CA SER A 469 0.79 -20.82 19.54
C SER A 469 -0.68 -20.83 19.14
N TRP A 470 -1.51 -21.66 19.78
CA TRP A 470 -2.96 -21.63 19.58
C TRP A 470 -3.54 -20.28 20.01
N ARG A 471 -3.25 -19.87 21.25
CA ARG A 471 -3.76 -18.62 21.84
C ARG A 471 -3.42 -17.38 21.01
N SER A 472 -2.19 -17.27 20.52
CA SER A 472 -1.73 -16.13 19.70
C SER A 472 -2.34 -16.11 18.31
N SER A 473 -2.69 -17.28 17.74
CA SER A 473 -3.37 -17.37 16.44
C SER A 473 -4.89 -17.13 16.50
N SER A 474 -5.50 -17.22 17.68
CA SER A 474 -6.96 -17.19 17.85
C SER A 474 -7.58 -15.80 17.59
N PRO A 475 -8.53 -15.68 16.65
CA PRO A 475 -9.28 -14.44 16.43
C PRO A 475 -10.10 -14.03 17.65
N ALA A 476 -10.66 -14.98 18.39
CA ALA A 476 -11.41 -14.69 19.62
C ALA A 476 -10.52 -13.99 20.67
N VAL A 477 -9.29 -14.49 20.87
CA VAL A 477 -8.31 -13.87 21.76
C VAL A 477 -7.85 -12.52 21.21
N PHE A 478 -7.55 -12.43 19.92
CA PHE A 478 -7.18 -11.19 19.24
C PHE A 478 -8.21 -10.07 19.48
N TYR A 479 -9.50 -10.32 19.22
CA TYR A 479 -10.55 -9.32 19.42
C TYR A 479 -10.73 -8.93 20.89
N ALA A 480 -10.59 -9.88 21.82
CA ALA A 480 -10.65 -9.60 23.25
C ALA A 480 -9.48 -8.72 23.71
N ASN A 481 -8.27 -9.00 23.25
CA ASN A 481 -7.07 -8.21 23.52
C ASN A 481 -7.18 -6.81 22.92
N LEU A 482 -7.62 -6.70 21.67
CA LEU A 482 -7.81 -5.42 20.99
C LEU A 482 -8.82 -4.54 21.74
N HIS A 483 -9.95 -5.12 22.18
CA HIS A 483 -10.93 -4.41 22.98
C HIS A 483 -10.34 -3.93 24.33
N ALA A 484 -9.56 -4.79 25.01
CA ALA A 484 -8.91 -4.43 26.26
C ALA A 484 -7.86 -3.31 26.07
N GLN A 485 -7.04 -3.39 25.02
CA GLN A 485 -6.03 -2.40 24.67
C GLN A 485 -6.64 -1.02 24.39
N LEU A 486 -7.69 -0.98 23.57
CA LEU A 486 -8.37 0.27 23.21
C LEU A 486 -9.17 0.85 24.38
N SER A 487 -9.71 0.02 25.26
CA SER A 487 -10.38 0.47 26.50
C SER A 487 -9.43 1.17 27.47
N GLN A 488 -8.12 0.91 27.37
CA GLN A 488 -7.08 1.53 28.19
C GLN A 488 -6.52 2.83 27.58
N TYR A 489 -7.15 3.40 26.55
CA TYR A 489 -6.73 4.64 25.86
C TYR A 489 -5.31 4.60 25.26
N ARG A 490 -4.85 3.43 24.77
CA ARG A 490 -3.61 3.36 24.00
C ARG A 490 -3.79 3.90 22.57
N ALA A 491 -2.70 4.37 21.96
CA ALA A 491 -2.69 4.82 20.58
C ALA A 491 -3.09 3.66 19.64
N LEU A 492 -3.94 3.96 18.65
CA LEU A 492 -4.31 3.01 17.60
C LEU A 492 -3.27 3.04 16.48
N LYS A 493 -2.71 1.90 16.13
CA LYS A 493 -1.98 1.70 14.86
C LYS A 493 -2.81 0.83 13.93
N LEU A 494 -2.97 1.26 12.68
CA LEU A 494 -3.78 0.51 11.71
C LEU A 494 -3.18 -0.86 11.38
N SER A 495 -1.85 -0.99 11.42
CA SER A 495 -1.15 -2.27 11.23
C SER A 495 -1.47 -3.32 12.30
N GLU A 496 -1.88 -2.90 13.51
CA GLU A 496 -2.23 -3.80 14.63
C GLU A 496 -3.69 -4.30 14.54
N LEU A 497 -4.47 -3.84 13.55
CA LEU A 497 -5.88 -4.21 13.41
C LEU A 497 -6.11 -5.51 12.63
N ARG A 498 -5.09 -6.00 11.91
CA ARG A 498 -5.16 -7.26 11.17
C ARG A 498 -5.01 -8.46 12.13
N PRO A 499 -5.86 -9.50 12.03
CA PRO A 499 -5.67 -10.73 12.79
C PRO A 499 -4.37 -11.44 12.37
N PRO A 500 -3.70 -12.16 13.28
CA PRO A 500 -2.38 -12.72 13.01
C PRO A 500 -2.38 -13.91 12.06
N ASN A 501 -3.51 -14.61 11.88
CA ASN A 501 -3.59 -15.81 11.04
C ASN A 501 -4.91 -15.88 10.26
N GLY A 502 -4.81 -16.04 8.94
CA GLY A 502 -5.98 -16.03 8.05
C GLY A 502 -6.78 -17.32 8.14
N GLY A 503 -6.11 -18.48 8.22
CA GLY A 503 -6.78 -19.76 8.42
C GLY A 503 -7.61 -19.80 9.70
N ALA A 504 -7.08 -19.24 10.79
CA ALA A 504 -7.79 -19.10 12.06
C ALA A 504 -8.99 -18.15 11.93
N LEU A 505 -8.89 -17.06 11.16
CA LEU A 505 -10.02 -16.16 10.89
C LEU A 505 -11.16 -16.86 10.14
N ALA A 506 -10.87 -17.71 9.14
CA ALA A 506 -11.90 -18.51 8.47
C ALA A 506 -12.54 -19.53 9.44
N ARG A 507 -11.72 -20.20 10.26
CA ARG A 507 -12.20 -21.12 11.32
C ARG A 507 -13.07 -20.42 12.37
N HIS A 508 -12.89 -19.12 12.61
CA HIS A 508 -13.75 -18.34 13.51
C HIS A 508 -15.24 -18.43 13.15
N LEU A 509 -15.56 -18.53 11.86
CA LEU A 509 -16.92 -18.75 11.38
C LEU A 509 -17.25 -20.21 11.09
N ARG A 510 -16.34 -21.15 11.38
CA ARG A 510 -16.41 -22.57 11.00
C ARG A 510 -16.59 -22.79 9.49
N LEU A 511 -16.08 -21.85 8.68
CA LEU A 511 -16.14 -21.95 7.22
C LEU A 511 -14.84 -22.60 6.70
N PRO A 512 -14.94 -23.63 5.84
CA PRO A 512 -13.79 -24.12 5.08
C PRO A 512 -13.18 -23.00 4.20
N PRO A 513 -11.90 -23.08 3.82
CA PRO A 513 -11.29 -22.09 2.92
C PRO A 513 -11.77 -22.20 1.46
N ASP A 514 -12.37 -23.32 1.07
CA ASP A 514 -12.75 -23.68 -0.31
C ASP A 514 -14.28 -23.79 -0.53
N VAL A 515 -15.06 -22.96 0.17
CA VAL A 515 -16.53 -22.97 0.04
C VAL A 515 -16.98 -22.63 -1.39
N GLY A 516 -18.01 -23.35 -1.87
CA GLY A 516 -18.69 -23.06 -3.13
C GLY A 516 -19.42 -21.72 -3.13
N GLN A 517 -19.89 -21.29 -4.31
CA GLN A 517 -20.59 -20.01 -4.49
C GLN A 517 -22.12 -20.12 -4.36
N GLY A 518 -22.78 -19.02 -4.03
CA GLY A 518 -24.23 -18.88 -4.02
C GLY A 518 -24.88 -19.82 -3.01
N GLN A 519 -25.72 -20.75 -3.47
CA GLN A 519 -26.36 -21.73 -2.60
C GLN A 519 -25.34 -22.61 -1.87
N GLY A 520 -24.22 -22.94 -2.51
CA GLY A 520 -23.16 -23.72 -1.84
C GLY A 520 -22.55 -23.00 -0.64
N PHE A 521 -22.46 -21.66 -0.68
CA PHE A 521 -22.06 -20.86 0.46
C PHE A 521 -23.14 -20.83 1.55
N VAL A 522 -24.40 -20.66 1.16
CA VAL A 522 -25.53 -20.63 2.10
C VAL A 522 -25.63 -21.95 2.87
N ASP A 523 -25.50 -23.08 2.19
CA ASP A 523 -25.54 -24.41 2.81
C ASP A 523 -24.37 -24.61 3.78
N ALA A 524 -23.16 -24.16 3.41
CA ALA A 524 -21.99 -24.21 4.28
C ALA A 524 -22.13 -23.30 5.51
N LEU A 525 -22.71 -22.11 5.34
CA LEU A 525 -22.96 -21.18 6.44
C LEU A 525 -24.01 -21.73 7.42
N ASP A 526 -25.01 -22.47 6.93
CA ASP A 526 -26.03 -23.10 7.77
C ASP A 526 -25.44 -24.21 8.64
N ALA A 527 -24.62 -25.08 8.04
CA ALA A 527 -23.86 -26.11 8.75
C ALA A 527 -22.88 -25.52 9.78
N ALA A 528 -22.14 -24.48 9.39
CA ALA A 528 -21.23 -23.77 10.27
C ALA A 528 -21.95 -23.11 11.45
N ALA A 529 -23.16 -22.62 11.24
CA ALA A 529 -23.97 -22.03 12.31
C ALA A 529 -24.50 -23.09 13.29
N ASP A 530 -24.86 -24.29 12.84
CA ASP A 530 -25.19 -25.41 13.72
C ASP A 530 -23.99 -25.76 14.63
N GLU A 531 -22.81 -25.95 14.04
CA GLU A 531 -21.57 -26.21 14.79
C GLU A 531 -21.29 -25.11 15.83
N LEU A 532 -21.37 -23.84 15.43
CA LEU A 532 -21.18 -22.72 16.37
C LEU A 532 -22.22 -22.69 17.50
N ILE A 533 -23.48 -23.05 17.24
CA ILE A 533 -24.53 -23.08 18.26
C ILE A 533 -24.23 -24.15 19.31
N GLU A 534 -23.80 -25.34 18.87
CA GLU A 534 -23.43 -26.45 19.75
C GLU A 534 -22.20 -26.11 20.60
N GLU A 535 -21.18 -25.49 19.98
CA GLU A 535 -19.88 -25.25 20.59
C GLU A 535 -19.81 -23.97 21.44
N GLU A 536 -20.30 -22.85 20.92
CA GLU A 536 -20.11 -21.50 21.48
C GLU A 536 -21.42 -20.91 22.05
N GLY A 537 -22.54 -21.52 21.67
CA GLY A 537 -23.87 -21.10 22.07
C GLY A 537 -24.48 -20.00 21.19
N LEU A 538 -25.81 -19.99 21.14
CA LEU A 538 -26.62 -19.18 20.23
C LEU A 538 -26.31 -17.67 20.22
N PHE A 539 -25.97 -17.08 21.38
CA PHE A 539 -25.64 -15.65 21.42
C PHE A 539 -24.34 -15.35 20.68
N ALA A 540 -23.29 -16.16 20.90
CA ALA A 540 -22.00 -15.99 20.25
C ALA A 540 -22.12 -16.25 18.75
N THR A 541 -22.90 -17.26 18.33
CA THR A 541 -23.17 -17.53 16.91
C THR A 541 -23.80 -16.32 16.23
N ILE A 542 -24.85 -15.72 16.82
CA ILE A 542 -25.49 -14.54 16.25
C ILE A 542 -24.50 -13.37 16.20
N GLU A 543 -23.67 -13.17 17.21
CA GLU A 543 -22.67 -12.10 17.24
C GLU A 543 -21.59 -12.27 16.15
N ARG A 544 -21.13 -13.50 15.90
CA ARG A 544 -20.13 -13.80 14.85
C ARG A 544 -20.70 -13.59 13.45
N LEU A 545 -21.96 -13.98 13.23
CA LEU A 545 -22.63 -13.92 11.92
C LEU A 545 -23.32 -12.58 11.64
N ALA A 546 -23.54 -11.75 12.66
CA ALA A 546 -24.25 -10.48 12.58
C ALA A 546 -23.65 -9.47 11.59
N GLY A 547 -22.38 -9.62 11.23
CA GLY A 547 -21.70 -8.74 10.28
C GLY A 547 -22.05 -9.01 8.81
N LEU A 548 -22.53 -10.21 8.49
CA LEU A 548 -22.66 -10.66 7.10
C LEU A 548 -23.94 -10.12 6.45
N PRO A 549 -23.88 -9.55 5.23
CA PRO A 549 -25.07 -9.07 4.52
C PRO A 549 -25.85 -10.22 3.84
N VAL A 550 -26.06 -11.33 4.54
CA VAL A 550 -26.74 -12.54 4.07
C VAL A 550 -27.94 -12.86 4.96
N SER A 551 -28.88 -13.67 4.49
CA SER A 551 -29.97 -14.10 5.39
C SER A 551 -29.40 -14.90 6.56
N LEU A 552 -29.83 -14.58 7.79
CA LEU A 552 -29.54 -15.43 8.95
C LEU A 552 -29.80 -16.91 8.64
N PRO A 553 -28.86 -17.82 8.98
CA PRO A 553 -29.04 -19.25 8.78
C PRO A 553 -30.32 -19.79 9.40
N THR A 554 -30.88 -20.81 8.78
CA THR A 554 -32.11 -21.46 9.23
C THR A 554 -31.89 -22.11 10.60
N SER A 555 -30.72 -22.73 10.82
CA SER A 555 -30.28 -23.25 12.12
C SER A 555 -30.42 -22.24 13.26
N VAL A 556 -29.95 -20.99 13.04
CA VAL A 556 -30.07 -19.89 14.02
C VAL A 556 -31.54 -19.55 14.29
N ILE A 557 -32.37 -19.45 13.26
CA ILE A 557 -33.79 -19.10 13.41
C ILE A 557 -34.53 -20.19 14.20
N GLU A 558 -34.25 -21.46 13.92
CA GLU A 558 -34.83 -22.60 14.61
C GLU A 558 -34.36 -22.68 16.07
N ALA A 559 -33.09 -22.43 16.34
CA ALA A 559 -32.54 -22.36 17.70
C ALA A 559 -33.16 -21.22 18.52
N VAL A 560 -33.44 -20.05 17.93
CA VAL A 560 -34.19 -18.99 18.64
C VAL A 560 -35.65 -19.39 18.86
N ALA A 561 -36.26 -20.09 17.91
CA ALA A 561 -37.65 -20.53 18.03
C ALA A 561 -37.86 -21.55 19.15
N SER A 562 -36.84 -22.38 19.45
CA SER A 562 -36.87 -23.39 20.51
C SER A 562 -36.79 -22.80 21.93
N LEU A 563 -36.28 -21.57 22.08
CA LEU A 563 -36.25 -20.87 23.36
C LEU A 563 -37.64 -20.50 23.87
N SER A 564 -37.81 -20.44 25.19
CA SER A 564 -39.01 -19.84 25.79
C SER A 564 -39.10 -18.34 25.51
N VAL A 565 -40.30 -17.75 25.61
CA VAL A 565 -40.53 -16.30 25.43
C VAL A 565 -39.63 -15.46 26.35
N THR A 566 -39.40 -15.92 27.58
CA THR A 566 -38.52 -15.26 28.56
C THR A 566 -37.05 -15.31 28.16
N GLU A 567 -36.58 -16.45 27.65
CA GLU A 567 -35.20 -16.62 27.18
C GLU A 567 -34.96 -15.81 25.90
N ARG A 568 -35.91 -15.82 24.95
CA ARG A 568 -35.86 -14.94 23.77
C ARG A 568 -35.77 -13.47 24.17
N CYS A 569 -36.54 -13.03 25.15
CA CYS A 569 -36.48 -11.65 25.63
C CYS A 569 -35.11 -11.31 26.23
N SER A 570 -34.52 -12.24 26.98
CA SER A 570 -33.17 -12.09 27.52
C SER A 570 -32.12 -11.99 26.39
N LEU A 571 -32.22 -12.87 25.39
CA LEU A 571 -31.35 -12.89 24.21
C LEU A 571 -31.40 -11.56 23.47
N PHE A 572 -32.59 -11.06 23.11
CA PHE A 572 -32.73 -9.80 22.39
C PHE A 572 -32.21 -8.60 23.18
N ARG A 573 -32.42 -8.58 24.52
CA ARG A 573 -31.84 -7.53 25.37
C ARG A 573 -30.32 -7.57 25.38
N ARG A 574 -29.71 -8.76 25.35
CA ARG A 574 -28.24 -8.90 25.26
C ARG A 574 -27.75 -8.38 23.91
N LEU A 575 -28.39 -8.78 22.81
CA LEU A 575 -28.00 -8.34 21.46
C LEU A 575 -28.08 -6.82 21.29
N LEU A 576 -29.08 -6.16 21.88
CA LEU A 576 -29.22 -4.69 21.83
C LEU A 576 -28.19 -3.92 22.67
N ARG A 577 -27.45 -4.59 23.58
CA ARG A 577 -26.40 -3.96 24.39
C ARG A 577 -25.06 -3.94 23.67
N VAL A 578 -24.86 -4.81 22.69
CA VAL A 578 -23.64 -4.86 21.90
C VAL A 578 -23.77 -3.83 20.76
N PRO A 579 -22.75 -2.98 20.53
CA PRO A 579 -22.73 -2.13 19.35
C PRO A 579 -22.84 -2.95 18.07
N GLY A 580 -23.71 -2.52 17.16
CA GLY A 580 -24.02 -3.24 15.93
C GLY A 580 -23.55 -2.50 14.69
N SER A 581 -23.23 -3.27 13.64
CA SER A 581 -23.07 -2.73 12.28
C SER A 581 -24.43 -2.48 11.62
N PRO A 582 -24.47 -1.80 10.45
CA PRO A 582 -25.70 -1.71 9.67
C PRO A 582 -26.34 -3.07 9.36
N ALA A 583 -25.55 -4.09 9.02
CA ALA A 583 -26.04 -5.45 8.76
C ALA A 583 -26.64 -6.09 10.03
N SER A 584 -25.96 -5.97 11.17
CA SER A 584 -26.44 -6.56 12.42
C SER A 584 -27.77 -5.97 12.88
N LYS A 585 -28.01 -4.69 12.62
CA LYS A 585 -29.30 -4.05 12.88
C LYS A 585 -30.42 -4.67 12.03
N MET A 586 -30.16 -5.04 10.78
CA MET A 586 -31.13 -5.73 9.94
C MET A 586 -31.45 -7.14 10.47
N HIS A 587 -30.44 -7.87 10.96
CA HIS A 587 -30.65 -9.17 11.60
C HIS A 587 -31.44 -9.08 12.91
N ILE A 588 -31.16 -8.06 13.74
CA ILE A 588 -31.94 -7.83 14.97
C ILE A 588 -33.40 -7.52 14.62
N ILE A 589 -33.66 -6.67 13.61
CA ILE A 589 -35.02 -6.42 13.12
C ILE A 589 -35.66 -7.73 12.68
N ARG A 590 -34.98 -8.54 11.87
CA ARG A 590 -35.47 -9.84 11.38
C ARG A 590 -35.91 -10.75 12.52
N LEU A 591 -35.04 -10.93 13.52
CA LEU A 591 -35.32 -11.78 14.68
C LEU A 591 -36.52 -11.24 15.47
N VAL A 592 -36.53 -9.95 15.79
CA VAL A 592 -37.58 -9.37 16.64
C VAL A 592 -38.95 -9.34 15.93
N ILE A 593 -38.99 -9.10 14.62
CA ILE A 593 -40.21 -9.18 13.81
C ILE A 593 -40.69 -10.63 13.70
N ARG A 594 -39.80 -11.59 13.44
CA ARG A 594 -40.16 -13.00 13.31
C ARG A 594 -40.92 -13.54 14.52
N PHE A 595 -40.62 -13.03 15.72
CA PHE A 595 -41.26 -13.44 16.97
C PHE A 595 -42.21 -12.38 17.55
N SER A 596 -42.69 -11.42 16.75
CA SER A 596 -43.52 -10.32 17.26
C SER A 596 -44.84 -10.75 17.89
N ASP A 597 -45.34 -11.93 17.53
CA ASP A 597 -46.56 -12.54 18.08
C ASP A 597 -46.43 -12.87 19.57
N ASP A 598 -45.19 -13.04 20.07
CA ASP A 598 -44.94 -13.25 21.50
C ASP A 598 -45.35 -12.04 22.34
N THR A 599 -45.06 -10.83 21.84
CA THR A 599 -45.30 -9.57 22.56
C THR A 599 -45.22 -8.35 21.63
N GLN A 600 -46.23 -7.47 21.69
CA GLN A 600 -46.27 -6.20 20.93
C GLN A 600 -45.02 -5.30 21.11
N ALA A 601 -44.29 -5.45 22.21
CA ALA A 601 -43.05 -4.72 22.49
C ALA A 601 -41.97 -5.00 21.44
N TYR A 602 -41.90 -6.22 20.91
CA TYR A 602 -40.97 -6.60 19.84
C TYR A 602 -41.25 -5.84 18.57
N TYR A 603 -42.49 -5.85 18.09
CA TYR A 603 -42.89 -5.07 16.92
C TYR A 603 -42.58 -3.57 17.09
N ARG A 604 -42.90 -2.98 18.26
CA ARG A 604 -42.59 -1.57 18.56
C ARG A 604 -41.10 -1.28 18.57
N LEU A 605 -40.29 -2.22 19.07
CA LEU A 605 -38.83 -2.09 19.08
C LEU A 605 -38.28 -2.15 17.66
N ALA A 606 -38.66 -3.16 16.87
CA ALA A 606 -38.24 -3.29 15.48
C ALA A 606 -38.59 -2.03 14.68
N ARG A 607 -39.84 -1.55 14.78
CA ARG A 607 -40.27 -0.30 14.15
C ARG A 607 -39.43 0.91 14.56
N ARG A 608 -39.06 1.01 15.85
CA ARG A 608 -38.20 2.10 16.35
C ARG A 608 -36.79 2.02 15.75
N ILE A 609 -36.23 0.83 15.63
CA ILE A 609 -34.91 0.62 15.02
C ILE A 609 -35.01 1.00 13.53
N GLY A 610 -35.99 0.45 12.80
CA GLY A 610 -36.22 0.74 11.39
C GLY A 610 -36.38 2.24 11.08
N ALA A 611 -37.22 2.95 11.85
CA ALA A 611 -37.43 4.39 11.67
C ALA A 611 -36.16 5.21 11.91
N ARG A 612 -35.28 4.77 12.81
CA ARG A 612 -34.00 5.44 13.08
C ARG A 612 -33.01 5.30 11.94
N LEU A 613 -33.06 4.21 11.17
CA LEU A 613 -32.12 3.99 10.06
C LEU A 613 -32.16 5.10 8.99
N PHE A 614 -33.26 5.85 8.88
CA PHE A 614 -33.40 7.01 8.00
C PHE A 614 -32.78 8.31 8.57
N GLY A 615 -32.37 8.32 9.84
CA GLY A 615 -31.80 9.49 10.51
C GLY A 615 -30.38 9.84 10.06
N ALA A 616 -30.00 11.11 10.26
CA ALA A 616 -28.66 11.62 9.93
C ALA A 616 -27.54 10.92 10.71
N ARG A 617 -27.78 10.58 11.99
CA ARG A 617 -26.81 9.85 12.81
C ARG A 617 -26.51 8.47 12.24
N GLU A 618 -27.54 7.75 11.79
CA GLU A 618 -27.41 6.44 11.17
C GLU A 618 -26.77 6.52 9.78
N ALA A 619 -26.89 7.66 9.08
CA ALA A 619 -26.13 7.93 7.85
C ALA A 619 -24.62 8.09 8.15
N GLU A 620 -24.25 8.90 9.15
CA GLU A 620 -22.85 9.04 9.58
C GLU A 620 -22.25 7.70 10.06
N GLU A 621 -23.04 6.89 10.76
CA GLU A 621 -22.63 5.55 11.18
C GLU A 621 -22.38 4.62 9.99
N PHE A 622 -23.24 4.68 8.96
CA PHE A 622 -23.08 3.90 7.74
C PHE A 622 -21.82 4.31 6.96
N GLU A 623 -21.55 5.61 6.86
CA GLU A 623 -20.31 6.13 6.24
C GLU A 623 -19.08 5.66 7.00
N ALA A 624 -19.10 5.73 8.33
CA ALA A 624 -18.01 5.27 9.18
C ALA A 624 -17.76 3.75 9.01
N PHE A 625 -18.82 2.95 9.01
CA PHE A 625 -18.73 1.50 8.75
C PHE A 625 -18.16 1.21 7.35
N THR A 626 -18.63 1.93 6.33
CA THR A 626 -18.17 1.76 4.94
C THR A 626 -16.70 2.13 4.78
N ALA A 627 -16.20 3.13 5.52
CA ALA A 627 -14.78 3.48 5.55
C ALA A 627 -13.92 2.33 6.11
N VAL A 628 -14.34 1.70 7.21
CA VAL A 628 -13.67 0.50 7.75
C VAL A 628 -13.75 -0.65 6.75
N LEU A 629 -14.91 -0.86 6.12
CA LEU A 629 -15.13 -1.94 5.16
C LEU A 629 -14.18 -1.87 3.95
N LYS A 630 -13.98 -0.67 3.40
CA LYS A 630 -13.05 -0.43 2.29
C LYS A 630 -11.60 -0.61 2.74
N TRP A 631 -11.25 -0.11 3.92
CA TRP A 631 -9.90 -0.30 4.45
C TRP A 631 -9.57 -1.78 4.69
N VAL A 632 -10.49 -2.57 5.28
CA VAL A 632 -10.30 -4.02 5.48
C VAL A 632 -10.13 -4.76 4.15
N ASN A 633 -10.87 -4.37 3.10
CA ASN A 633 -10.72 -4.93 1.77
C ASN A 633 -9.30 -4.78 1.23
N ASP A 634 -8.77 -3.56 1.35
CA ASP A 634 -7.45 -3.20 0.85
C ASP A 634 -6.35 -3.88 1.68
N ASP A 635 -6.52 -3.91 3.01
CA ASP A 635 -5.64 -4.62 3.93
C ASP A 635 -5.56 -6.12 3.62
N PHE A 636 -6.69 -6.74 3.28
CA PHE A 636 -6.75 -8.15 2.92
C PHE A 636 -6.17 -8.44 1.53
N ASP A 637 -6.18 -7.49 0.58
CA ASP A 637 -5.48 -7.69 -0.70
C ASP A 637 -3.95 -7.78 -0.51
N LEU A 638 -3.43 -7.06 0.49
CA LEU A 638 -2.02 -7.07 0.87
C LEU A 638 -1.65 -8.29 1.73
N TRP A 639 -2.62 -9.09 2.17
CA TRP A 639 -2.39 -10.22 3.04
C TRP A 639 -2.31 -11.54 2.25
N PRO A 640 -1.14 -12.23 2.23
CA PRO A 640 -1.00 -13.48 1.47
C PRO A 640 -2.03 -14.56 1.80
N ASP A 641 -2.37 -14.74 3.07
CA ASP A 641 -3.37 -15.72 3.49
C ASP A 641 -4.74 -15.41 2.87
N ALA A 642 -5.16 -14.14 2.87
CA ALA A 642 -6.45 -13.74 2.34
C ALA A 642 -6.54 -13.84 0.81
N ARG A 643 -5.43 -13.62 0.10
CA ARG A 643 -5.34 -13.84 -1.35
C ARG A 643 -5.47 -15.31 -1.75
N SER A 644 -5.21 -16.24 -0.83
CA SER A 644 -5.36 -17.68 -1.10
C SER A 644 -6.80 -18.18 -1.00
N TRP A 645 -7.71 -17.38 -0.44
CA TRP A 645 -9.12 -17.78 -0.26
C TRP A 645 -9.92 -17.70 -1.55
N THR A 646 -11.00 -18.47 -1.62
CA THR A 646 -12.02 -18.26 -2.65
C THR A 646 -12.74 -16.93 -2.44
N ALA A 647 -13.25 -16.33 -3.51
CA ALA A 647 -14.00 -15.08 -3.47
C ALA A 647 -15.10 -15.02 -2.37
N PRO A 648 -15.99 -16.04 -2.18
CA PRO A 648 -16.99 -15.99 -1.11
C PRO A 648 -16.36 -15.99 0.29
N VAL A 649 -15.31 -16.78 0.54
CA VAL A 649 -14.66 -16.79 1.86
C VAL A 649 -14.01 -15.44 2.14
N ARG A 650 -13.29 -14.86 1.18
CA ARG A 650 -12.68 -13.53 1.32
C ARG A 650 -13.73 -12.46 1.61
N LEU A 651 -14.83 -12.42 0.86
CA LEU A 651 -15.93 -11.46 1.09
C LEU A 651 -16.55 -11.64 2.47
N ALA A 652 -16.80 -12.89 2.91
CA ALA A 652 -17.33 -13.16 4.24
C ALA A 652 -16.38 -12.68 5.35
N MET A 653 -15.08 -12.93 5.20
CA MET A 653 -14.08 -12.49 6.17
C MET A 653 -13.93 -10.97 6.22
N VAL A 654 -13.98 -10.28 5.08
CA VAL A 654 -13.96 -8.80 5.02
C VAL A 654 -15.13 -8.22 5.82
N TRP A 655 -16.35 -8.71 5.59
CA TRP A 655 -17.54 -8.23 6.31
C TRP A 655 -17.52 -8.57 7.80
N THR A 656 -17.13 -9.80 8.16
CA THR A 656 -17.05 -10.24 9.55
C THR A 656 -16.00 -9.46 10.31
N HIS A 657 -14.79 -9.34 9.77
CA HIS A 657 -13.71 -8.59 10.41
C HIS A 657 -14.07 -7.10 10.57
N THR A 658 -14.64 -6.50 9.53
CA THR A 658 -15.17 -5.11 9.59
C THR A 658 -16.19 -4.95 10.71
N HIS A 659 -17.14 -5.88 10.84
CA HIS A 659 -18.14 -5.84 11.90
C HIS A 659 -17.51 -5.88 13.28
N ARG A 660 -16.53 -6.78 13.50
CA ARG A 660 -15.84 -6.92 14.79
C ARG A 660 -15.05 -5.65 15.13
N LEU A 661 -14.25 -5.12 14.19
CA LEU A 661 -13.51 -3.88 14.39
C LEU A 661 -14.45 -2.71 14.71
N PHE A 662 -15.50 -2.53 13.90
CA PHE A 662 -16.46 -1.46 14.09
C PHE A 662 -17.16 -1.54 15.45
N ALA A 663 -17.62 -2.73 15.84
CA ALA A 663 -18.27 -2.94 17.13
C ALA A 663 -17.32 -2.66 18.31
N ILE A 664 -16.05 -3.08 18.21
CA ILE A 664 -15.01 -2.80 19.21
C ILE A 664 -14.78 -1.29 19.33
N LEU A 665 -14.49 -0.60 18.22
CA LEU A 665 -14.22 0.85 18.23
C LEU A 665 -15.38 1.65 18.83
N VAL A 666 -16.62 1.32 18.45
CA VAL A 666 -17.82 1.99 19.01
C VAL A 666 -17.98 1.66 20.50
N SER A 667 -17.70 0.41 20.91
CA SER A 667 -17.81 0.01 22.32
C SER A 667 -16.80 0.71 23.23
N THR A 668 -15.61 1.07 22.71
CA THR A 668 -14.56 1.78 23.44
C THR A 668 -14.73 3.31 23.38
N GLY A 669 -15.81 3.80 22.75
CA GLY A 669 -16.18 5.21 22.75
C GLY A 669 -15.68 6.03 21.55
N ALA A 670 -15.18 5.41 20.49
CA ALA A 670 -14.80 6.11 19.27
C ALA A 670 -16.03 6.75 18.59
N THR A 671 -15.90 8.00 18.13
CA THR A 671 -16.99 8.68 17.41
C THR A 671 -17.05 8.23 15.95
N THR A 672 -18.24 8.24 15.35
CA THR A 672 -18.44 7.90 13.91
C THR A 672 -17.61 8.81 13.00
N SER A 673 -17.51 10.10 13.31
CA SER A 673 -16.68 11.06 12.57
C SER A 673 -15.19 10.67 12.61
N TRP A 674 -14.68 10.31 13.80
CA TRP A 674 -13.29 9.91 13.96
C TRP A 674 -12.99 8.61 13.23
N ILE A 675 -13.89 7.62 13.31
CA ILE A 675 -13.75 6.35 12.57
C ILE A 675 -13.71 6.66 11.07
N ARG A 676 -14.70 7.41 10.56
CA ARG A 676 -14.73 7.78 9.14
C ARG A 676 -13.45 8.47 8.70
N GLU A 677 -12.97 9.47 9.44
CA GLU A 677 -11.76 10.21 9.08
C GLU A 677 -10.48 9.37 9.18
N THR A 678 -10.36 8.52 10.20
CA THR A 678 -9.16 7.68 10.42
C THR A 678 -9.01 6.66 9.30
N PHE A 679 -10.11 6.01 8.91
CA PHE A 679 -10.07 4.99 7.87
C PHE A 679 -10.14 5.62 6.47
N ALA A 680 -10.86 6.72 6.24
CA ALA A 680 -10.99 7.35 4.91
C ALA A 680 -9.82 8.26 4.49
N ARG A 681 -9.02 8.81 5.42
CA ARG A 681 -7.89 9.68 5.06
C ARG A 681 -6.78 8.88 4.38
N THR A 682 -6.26 9.46 3.30
CA THR A 682 -5.34 8.96 2.27
C THR A 682 -3.94 8.53 2.75
N GLY A 683 -3.75 8.28 4.05
CA GLY A 683 -2.59 7.60 4.61
C GLY A 683 -2.81 6.12 4.91
N GLY A 684 -4.06 5.64 4.95
CA GLY A 684 -4.39 4.24 5.29
C GLY A 684 -4.75 3.33 4.10
N HIS A 685 -5.09 3.89 2.94
CA HIS A 685 -5.40 3.13 1.72
C HIS A 685 -4.17 3.09 0.81
N GLN A 686 -3.36 2.03 0.93
CA GLN A 686 -2.31 1.72 -0.04
C GLN A 686 -2.95 1.34 -1.39
N MET A 687 -2.31 1.72 -2.50
CA MET A 687 -2.76 1.24 -3.81
C MET A 687 -2.56 -0.28 -3.88
N THR A 688 -3.64 -1.01 -4.12
CA THR A 688 -3.64 -2.47 -4.15
C THR A 688 -3.53 -3.01 -5.57
N SER A 689 -2.97 -4.23 -5.70
CA SER A 689 -2.93 -4.96 -6.97
C SER A 689 -4.33 -5.23 -7.52
N GLU A 690 -5.32 -5.40 -6.65
CA GLU A 690 -6.72 -5.70 -6.98
C GLU A 690 -7.32 -4.82 -8.09
N VAL A 691 -6.94 -3.53 -8.13
CA VAL A 691 -7.51 -2.58 -9.11
C VAL A 691 -7.09 -2.93 -10.55
N PHE A 692 -5.96 -3.61 -10.69
CA PHE A 692 -5.40 -4.12 -11.95
C PHE A 692 -5.75 -5.61 -12.14
N ASP A 693 -5.57 -6.43 -11.11
CA ASP A 693 -5.80 -7.89 -11.12
C ASP A 693 -7.25 -8.24 -10.73
N ARG A 694 -8.20 -7.78 -11.55
CA ARG A 694 -9.63 -7.91 -11.27
C ARG A 694 -10.11 -9.36 -11.44
N ASP A 695 -10.09 -10.16 -10.39
CA ASP A 695 -10.83 -11.44 -10.34
C ASP A 695 -12.33 -11.14 -10.52
N PRO A 696 -12.98 -11.58 -11.61
CA PRO A 696 -14.39 -11.28 -11.87
C PRO A 696 -15.32 -11.82 -10.77
N ASP A 697 -14.99 -12.94 -10.13
CA ASP A 697 -15.84 -13.54 -9.11
C ASP A 697 -15.79 -12.73 -7.82
N TYR A 698 -14.69 -12.06 -7.51
CA TYR A 698 -14.59 -11.14 -6.37
C TYR A 698 -15.03 -9.71 -6.73
N TRP A 699 -14.45 -9.14 -7.79
CA TRP A 699 -14.58 -7.73 -8.18
C TRP A 699 -16.00 -7.31 -8.57
N LEU A 700 -16.76 -8.23 -9.18
CA LEU A 700 -18.12 -8.01 -9.65
C LEU A 700 -19.19 -8.47 -8.66
N ASP A 701 -18.83 -8.90 -7.44
CA ASP A 701 -19.80 -9.35 -6.45
C ASP A 701 -20.59 -8.20 -5.82
N VAL A 702 -21.89 -8.38 -5.64
CA VAL A 702 -22.82 -7.40 -5.04
C VAL A 702 -22.43 -6.95 -3.64
N VAL A 703 -21.72 -7.79 -2.87
CA VAL A 703 -21.28 -7.46 -1.52
C VAL A 703 -19.87 -6.85 -1.48
N HIS A 704 -19.22 -6.70 -2.64
CA HIS A 704 -17.90 -6.09 -2.71
C HIS A 704 -17.96 -4.65 -2.16
N PRO A 705 -17.03 -4.23 -1.27
CA PRO A 705 -17.06 -2.92 -0.61
C PRO A 705 -17.24 -1.70 -1.51
N ARG A 706 -16.66 -1.71 -2.72
CA ARG A 706 -16.87 -0.67 -3.76
C ARG A 706 -18.32 -0.48 -4.23
N ARG A 707 -19.18 -1.50 -4.10
CA ARG A 707 -20.56 -1.51 -4.61
C ARG A 707 -21.61 -1.12 -3.56
N ILE A 708 -21.18 -0.93 -2.31
CA ILE A 708 -22.09 -0.70 -1.21
C ILE A 708 -22.56 0.75 -1.22
N ASP A 709 -23.83 0.92 -1.57
CA ASP A 709 -24.56 2.18 -1.48
C ASP A 709 -25.57 2.15 -0.32
N ARG A 710 -25.74 3.29 0.35
CA ARG A 710 -26.62 3.40 1.52
C ARG A 710 -28.09 3.18 1.17
N SER A 711 -28.57 3.80 0.10
CA SER A 711 -29.99 3.73 -0.29
C SER A 711 -30.35 2.31 -0.71
N ALA A 712 -29.53 1.70 -1.57
CA ALA A 712 -29.72 0.31 -1.99
C ALA A 712 -29.65 -0.67 -0.79
N PHE A 713 -28.66 -0.50 0.10
CA PHE A 713 -28.50 -1.32 1.30
C PHE A 713 -29.69 -1.18 2.24
N LEU A 714 -30.15 0.04 2.51
CA LEU A 714 -31.25 0.32 3.43
C LEU A 714 -32.56 -0.32 2.95
N LEU A 715 -32.93 -0.13 1.69
CA LEU A 715 -34.18 -0.67 1.15
C LEU A 715 -34.15 -2.21 1.09
N ALA A 716 -33.04 -2.80 0.64
CA ALA A 716 -32.88 -4.26 0.62
C ALA A 716 -32.88 -4.84 2.04
N GLY A 717 -32.17 -4.21 2.97
CA GLY A 717 -32.09 -4.61 4.37
C GLY A 717 -33.42 -4.50 5.12
N LEU A 718 -34.20 -3.43 4.90
CA LEU A 718 -35.54 -3.27 5.47
C LEU A 718 -36.52 -4.32 4.93
N SER A 719 -36.47 -4.57 3.61
CA SER A 719 -37.31 -5.60 2.99
C SER A 719 -36.98 -7.00 3.55
N TYR A 720 -35.68 -7.31 3.71
CA TYR A 720 -35.23 -8.52 4.38
C TYR A 720 -35.70 -8.58 5.86
N GLY A 721 -35.43 -7.53 6.63
CA GLY A 721 -35.68 -7.47 8.06
C GLY A 721 -37.16 -7.55 8.43
N PHE A 722 -38.01 -6.77 7.77
CA PHE A 722 -39.44 -6.73 8.07
C PHE A 722 -40.26 -7.74 7.26
N GLY A 723 -39.75 -8.27 6.14
CA GLY A 723 -40.52 -9.17 5.29
C GLY A 723 -41.80 -8.50 4.79
N ASP A 724 -42.94 -9.16 4.99
CA ASP A 724 -44.26 -8.66 4.58
C ASP A 724 -44.70 -7.37 5.31
N GLU A 725 -44.13 -7.12 6.50
CA GLU A 725 -44.42 -5.92 7.29
C GLU A 725 -43.65 -4.67 6.79
N ALA A 726 -42.78 -4.81 5.78
CA ALA A 726 -41.91 -3.73 5.32
C ALA A 726 -42.68 -2.53 4.76
N GLN A 727 -43.89 -2.73 4.24
CA GLN A 727 -44.71 -1.68 3.60
C GLN A 727 -44.93 -0.44 4.47
N MET A 728 -44.84 -0.58 5.81
CA MET A 728 -44.97 0.55 6.73
C MET A 728 -43.92 1.65 6.52
N PHE A 729 -42.78 1.32 5.88
CA PHE A 729 -41.69 2.26 5.56
C PHE A 729 -41.70 2.73 4.11
N GLY A 730 -42.72 2.35 3.32
CA GLY A 730 -42.77 2.67 1.89
C GLY A 730 -42.80 4.19 1.61
N ASN A 731 -43.31 5.00 2.55
CA ASN A 731 -43.32 6.46 2.42
C ASN A 731 -42.00 7.12 2.86
N GLU A 732 -41.24 6.46 3.73
CA GLU A 732 -39.93 6.88 4.20
C GLU A 732 -38.81 6.49 3.21
N ALA A 733 -39.07 5.52 2.34
CA ALA A 733 -38.19 5.12 1.25
C ALA A 733 -38.10 6.22 0.20
N SER A 734 -37.11 7.11 0.32
CA SER A 734 -36.78 8.06 -0.76
C SER A 734 -36.34 7.28 -1.99
N LEU A 735 -37.14 7.34 -3.05
CA LEU A 735 -36.81 6.78 -4.37
C LEU A 735 -36.16 7.82 -5.28
N GLU A 736 -36.15 9.08 -4.82
CA GLU A 736 -35.59 10.22 -5.52
C GLU A 736 -34.42 10.79 -4.69
N ASN A 737 -33.46 11.37 -5.40
CA ASN A 737 -32.36 12.14 -4.84
C ASN A 737 -32.84 13.55 -4.42
N THR A 738 -31.92 14.39 -3.93
CA THR A 738 -32.23 15.76 -3.47
C THR A 738 -32.81 16.68 -4.54
N ASP A 739 -32.63 16.34 -5.82
CA ASP A 739 -33.11 17.11 -6.97
C ASP A 739 -34.45 16.58 -7.52
N GLY A 740 -35.06 15.59 -6.86
CA GLY A 740 -36.32 14.97 -7.32
C GLY A 740 -36.15 14.02 -8.51
N LEU A 741 -34.92 13.58 -8.79
CA LEU A 741 -34.61 12.59 -9.84
C LEU A 741 -34.49 11.19 -9.21
N PRO A 742 -34.79 10.10 -9.94
CA PRO A 742 -34.62 8.75 -9.42
C PRO A 742 -33.22 8.51 -8.86
N GLU A 743 -33.15 7.89 -7.68
CA GLU A 743 -31.88 7.54 -7.03
C GLU A 743 -31.08 6.57 -7.91
N LEU A 744 -29.92 6.99 -8.41
CA LEU A 744 -29.15 6.24 -9.42
C LEU A 744 -28.74 4.85 -8.93
N ALA A 745 -28.40 4.73 -7.64
CA ALA A 745 -28.02 3.46 -7.04
C ALA A 745 -29.17 2.43 -7.06
N LEU A 746 -30.43 2.88 -7.09
CA LEU A 746 -31.60 2.00 -7.20
C LEU A 746 -31.86 1.51 -8.63
N LEU A 747 -31.35 2.22 -9.65
CA LEU A 747 -31.48 1.84 -11.05
C LEU A 747 -30.43 0.79 -11.47
N ARG A 748 -29.29 0.71 -10.78
CA ARG A 748 -28.23 -0.29 -11.02
C ARG A 748 -28.78 -1.70 -10.91
N ASP A 749 -28.81 -2.50 -11.97
CA ASP A 749 -29.36 -3.87 -11.92
C ASP A 749 -28.40 -4.84 -11.20
N PRO A 750 -28.72 -5.30 -9.98
CA PRO A 750 -27.84 -6.17 -9.21
C PRO A 750 -27.89 -7.63 -9.71
N THR A 751 -28.74 -7.96 -10.69
CA THR A 751 -28.75 -9.28 -11.35
C THR A 751 -27.64 -9.46 -12.37
N LEU A 752 -26.97 -8.37 -12.77
CA LEU A 752 -25.78 -8.40 -13.62
C LEU A 752 -24.49 -8.66 -12.83
N ALA A 753 -24.53 -8.50 -11.51
CA ALA A 753 -23.43 -8.74 -10.59
C ALA A 753 -23.39 -10.21 -10.11
N ARG A 754 -22.23 -10.64 -9.59
CA ARG A 754 -22.09 -11.92 -8.89
C ARG A 754 -22.76 -11.83 -7.51
N ASN A 755 -23.29 -12.95 -7.01
CA ASN A 755 -23.89 -13.02 -5.68
C ASN A 755 -23.42 -14.27 -4.96
N ASN A 756 -22.11 -14.35 -4.75
CA ASN A 756 -21.42 -15.53 -4.25
C ASN A 756 -21.80 -15.86 -2.81
N LEU A 757 -22.24 -14.89 -2.02
CA LEU A 757 -22.70 -15.13 -0.64
C LEU A 757 -24.20 -15.45 -0.52
N GLY A 758 -24.96 -15.41 -1.62
CA GLY A 758 -26.43 -15.48 -1.54
C GLY A 758 -27.04 -14.28 -0.78
N SER A 759 -26.40 -13.11 -0.89
CA SER A 759 -26.75 -11.90 -0.15
C SER A 759 -28.17 -11.40 -0.43
N PHE A 760 -28.79 -10.81 0.60
CA PHE A 760 -30.04 -10.09 0.42
C PHE A 760 -29.88 -8.80 -0.42
N LEU A 761 -28.66 -8.34 -0.69
CA LEU A 761 -28.36 -7.20 -1.56
C LEU A 761 -28.41 -7.52 -3.08
N GLY A 762 -28.23 -8.78 -3.47
CA GLY A 762 -28.21 -9.20 -4.89
C GLY A 762 -29.58 -9.57 -5.48
N GLY A 763 -29.62 -10.22 -6.65
CA GLY A 763 -30.85 -10.80 -7.21
C GLY A 763 -31.90 -9.79 -7.71
N ASN A 764 -33.11 -10.23 -8.07
CA ASN A 764 -34.10 -9.34 -8.70
C ASN A 764 -34.67 -8.33 -7.69
N ARG A 765 -34.30 -7.05 -7.83
CA ARG A 765 -34.72 -5.98 -6.91
C ARG A 765 -36.23 -5.78 -6.90
N GLY A 766 -36.91 -5.91 -8.04
CA GLY A 766 -38.36 -5.76 -8.10
C GLY A 766 -39.12 -6.82 -7.30
N GLU A 767 -38.58 -8.04 -7.20
CA GLU A 767 -39.14 -9.08 -6.33
C GLU A 767 -38.85 -8.77 -4.86
N LYS A 768 -37.60 -8.40 -4.54
CA LYS A 768 -37.15 -8.15 -3.17
C LYS A 768 -37.81 -6.94 -2.51
N LEU A 769 -38.06 -5.86 -3.26
CA LEU A 769 -38.68 -4.64 -2.74
C LEU A 769 -40.22 -4.68 -2.80
N SER A 770 -40.82 -5.75 -3.31
CA SER A 770 -42.28 -5.84 -3.48
C SER A 770 -43.05 -5.68 -2.16
N SER A 771 -42.51 -6.19 -1.05
CA SER A 771 -43.13 -6.04 0.27
C SER A 771 -42.97 -4.64 0.87
N LEU A 772 -41.97 -3.87 0.44
CA LEU A 772 -41.69 -2.52 0.93
C LEU A 772 -42.42 -1.44 0.12
N LEU A 773 -42.36 -1.52 -1.21
CA LEU A 773 -42.88 -0.49 -2.13
C LEU A 773 -44.24 -0.87 -2.74
N GLY A 774 -44.68 -2.12 -2.58
CA GLY A 774 -45.81 -2.68 -3.32
C GLY A 774 -45.41 -3.13 -4.73
N PHE A 775 -46.20 -4.05 -5.30
CA PHE A 775 -45.89 -4.70 -6.59
C PHE A 775 -45.70 -3.71 -7.74
N GLU A 776 -46.57 -2.70 -7.86
CA GLU A 776 -46.53 -1.73 -8.96
C GLU A 776 -45.23 -0.92 -8.96
N GLN A 777 -44.89 -0.29 -7.84
CA GLN A 777 -43.68 0.52 -7.71
C GLN A 777 -42.41 -0.33 -7.76
N ALA A 778 -42.41 -1.52 -7.13
CA ALA A 778 -41.26 -2.41 -7.14
C ALA A 778 -40.97 -2.98 -8.55
N SER A 779 -42.01 -3.22 -9.36
CA SER A 779 -41.85 -3.77 -10.72
C SER A 779 -41.00 -2.89 -11.64
N LEU A 780 -40.94 -1.57 -11.38
CA LEU A 780 -40.09 -0.61 -12.10
C LEU A 780 -38.59 -0.90 -11.94
N TYR A 781 -38.21 -1.54 -10.84
CA TYR A 781 -36.82 -1.92 -10.53
C TYR A 781 -36.55 -3.41 -10.82
N SER A 782 -37.46 -4.09 -11.51
CA SER A 782 -37.23 -5.48 -11.92
C SER A 782 -36.19 -5.56 -13.02
N ARG A 783 -35.48 -6.70 -13.11
CA ARG A 783 -34.56 -6.99 -14.22
C ARG A 783 -35.18 -6.71 -15.59
N GLN A 784 -36.45 -7.11 -15.78
CA GLN A 784 -37.15 -6.91 -17.04
C GLN A 784 -37.39 -5.41 -17.34
N ALA A 785 -37.83 -4.64 -16.35
CA ALA A 785 -38.07 -3.20 -16.53
C ALA A 785 -36.78 -2.43 -16.80
N LEU A 786 -35.71 -2.71 -16.04
CA LEU A 786 -34.40 -2.08 -16.20
C LEU A 786 -33.75 -2.44 -17.54
N LYS A 787 -33.84 -3.71 -17.95
CA LYS A 787 -33.41 -4.12 -19.29
C LYS A 787 -34.19 -3.41 -20.39
N SER A 788 -35.52 -3.37 -20.29
CA SER A 788 -36.36 -2.69 -21.27
C SER A 788 -36.10 -1.17 -21.31
N LEU A 789 -35.75 -0.54 -20.19
CA LEU A 789 -35.32 0.85 -20.15
C LEU A 789 -34.07 1.07 -21.03
N VAL A 790 -33.03 0.25 -20.86
CA VAL A 790 -31.82 0.31 -21.68
C VAL A 790 -32.12 0.01 -23.15
N GLU A 791 -32.90 -1.04 -23.41
CA GLU A 791 -33.26 -1.48 -24.75
C GLU A 791 -34.02 -0.41 -25.55
N ASN A 792 -34.99 0.24 -24.91
CA ASN A 792 -35.77 1.34 -25.48
C ASN A 792 -34.88 2.55 -25.72
N LYS A 793 -34.04 2.92 -24.75
CA LYS A 793 -33.14 4.07 -24.89
C LYS A 793 -32.08 3.87 -25.98
N LEU A 794 -31.59 2.65 -26.16
CA LEU A 794 -30.73 2.31 -27.29
C LEU A 794 -31.43 2.43 -28.65
N ALA A 795 -32.76 2.40 -28.72
CA ALA A 795 -33.49 2.65 -29.96
C ALA A 795 -33.57 4.14 -30.32
N ASP A 796 -33.43 5.02 -29.32
CA ASP A 796 -33.41 6.49 -29.48
C ASP A 796 -32.01 7.02 -29.88
N LEU A 797 -31.01 6.14 -30.03
CA LEU A 797 -29.63 6.52 -30.33
C LEU A 797 -29.53 7.15 -31.74
N GLY A 798 -28.83 8.29 -31.83
CA GLY A 798 -28.65 9.06 -33.07
C GLY A 798 -29.53 10.30 -33.16
N GLU A 799 -30.47 10.51 -32.22
CA GLU A 799 -31.16 11.79 -32.03
C GLU A 799 -30.32 12.71 -31.12
N PRO A 800 -29.79 13.85 -31.61
CA PRO A 800 -28.89 14.71 -30.84
C PRO A 800 -29.46 15.18 -29.50
N ASP A 801 -30.77 15.43 -29.46
CA ASP A 801 -31.47 15.91 -28.27
C ASP A 801 -31.74 14.79 -27.23
N GLN A 802 -31.51 13.52 -27.56
CA GLN A 802 -31.77 12.36 -26.68
C GLN A 802 -30.51 11.60 -26.27
N GLU A 803 -29.38 11.80 -26.98
CA GLU A 803 -28.14 11.05 -26.76
C GLU A 803 -27.66 11.10 -25.29
N HIS A 804 -27.89 12.21 -24.60
CA HIS A 804 -27.56 12.35 -23.19
C HIS A 804 -28.39 11.45 -22.25
N LEU A 805 -29.69 11.29 -22.53
CA LEU A 805 -30.57 10.42 -21.75
C LEU A 805 -30.24 8.93 -22.01
N VAL A 806 -29.77 8.60 -23.21
CA VAL A 806 -29.34 7.24 -23.55
C VAL A 806 -28.16 6.82 -22.68
N TRP A 807 -27.06 7.59 -22.70
CA TRP A 807 -25.88 7.27 -21.92
C TRP A 807 -26.10 7.35 -20.41
N ALA A 808 -26.90 8.30 -19.94
CA ALA A 808 -27.30 8.36 -18.53
C ALA A 808 -28.06 7.09 -18.09
N SER A 809 -28.95 6.57 -18.93
CA SER A 809 -29.72 5.34 -18.64
C SER A 809 -28.83 4.10 -18.65
N ILE A 810 -27.92 3.98 -19.63
CA ILE A 810 -26.93 2.88 -19.69
C ILE A 810 -26.04 2.93 -18.45
N HIS A 811 -25.53 4.12 -18.10
CA HIS A 811 -24.73 4.31 -16.90
C HIS A 811 -25.50 3.96 -15.64
N ALA A 812 -26.76 4.40 -15.49
CA ALA A 812 -27.56 4.16 -14.29
C ALA A 812 -27.87 2.67 -14.09
N VAL A 813 -28.16 1.93 -15.17
CA VAL A 813 -28.56 0.51 -15.09
C VAL A 813 -27.36 -0.43 -15.07
N ILE A 814 -26.42 -0.29 -16.02
CA ILE A 814 -25.30 -1.23 -16.22
C ILE A 814 -24.03 -0.74 -15.51
N GLY A 815 -23.56 0.47 -15.84
CA GLY A 815 -22.39 1.08 -15.20
C GLY A 815 -21.13 0.28 -15.50
N ASP A 816 -20.50 -0.29 -14.47
CA ASP A 816 -19.31 -1.13 -14.57
C ASP A 816 -19.60 -2.65 -14.54
N LEU A 817 -20.88 -3.04 -14.46
CA LEU A 817 -21.29 -4.45 -14.46
C LEU A 817 -21.28 -5.04 -15.89
N PRO A 818 -21.19 -6.37 -16.01
CA PRO A 818 -21.38 -7.04 -17.29
C PRO A 818 -22.71 -6.63 -17.95
N PRO A 819 -22.73 -6.31 -19.25
CA PRO A 819 -23.95 -5.99 -19.96
C PRO A 819 -24.88 -7.22 -20.10
N TYR A 820 -26.16 -6.98 -20.37
CA TYR A 820 -27.07 -8.07 -20.76
C TYR A 820 -26.57 -8.73 -22.06
N GLU A 821 -26.44 -10.06 -22.05
CA GLU A 821 -25.87 -10.85 -23.16
C GLU A 821 -26.49 -10.52 -24.52
N ASP A 822 -27.81 -10.30 -24.56
CA ASP A 822 -28.54 -10.02 -25.80
C ASP A 822 -28.52 -8.55 -26.25
N LEU A 823 -27.98 -7.65 -25.42
CA LEU A 823 -27.78 -6.24 -25.75
C LEU A 823 -26.32 -5.88 -26.08
N VAL A 824 -25.38 -6.81 -25.94
CA VAL A 824 -23.94 -6.57 -26.17
C VAL A 824 -23.68 -5.96 -27.54
N ASP A 825 -24.16 -6.58 -28.62
CA ASP A 825 -23.93 -6.09 -29.99
C ASP A 825 -24.47 -4.67 -30.21
N ARG A 826 -25.65 -4.37 -29.63
CA ARG A 826 -26.26 -3.04 -29.72
C ARG A 826 -25.48 -2.00 -28.92
N LEU A 827 -24.97 -2.36 -27.75
CA LEU A 827 -24.12 -1.48 -26.92
C LEU A 827 -22.78 -1.20 -27.61
N VAL A 828 -22.15 -2.22 -28.21
CA VAL A 828 -20.91 -2.05 -28.98
C VAL A 828 -21.12 -1.13 -30.16
N GLU A 829 -22.21 -1.30 -30.91
CA GLU A 829 -22.55 -0.41 -32.01
C GLU A 829 -22.83 1.02 -31.52
N ALA A 830 -23.47 1.18 -30.37
CA ALA A 830 -23.70 2.49 -29.77
C ALA A 830 -22.38 3.21 -29.44
N VAL A 831 -21.43 2.51 -28.81
CA VAL A 831 -20.09 3.05 -28.54
C VAL A 831 -19.36 3.43 -29.83
N ARG A 832 -19.52 2.64 -30.90
CA ARG A 832 -18.88 2.93 -32.20
C ARG A 832 -19.44 4.20 -32.82
N GLN A 833 -20.75 4.41 -32.75
CA GLN A 833 -21.46 5.53 -33.37
C GLN A 833 -21.32 6.86 -32.59
N THR A 834 -21.15 6.83 -31.27
CA THR A 834 -20.98 8.05 -30.47
C THR A 834 -19.58 8.66 -30.63
N ASP A 835 -19.51 9.96 -30.90
CA ASP A 835 -18.29 10.76 -30.75
C ASP A 835 -18.28 11.41 -29.37
N PHE A 836 -17.47 10.86 -28.46
CA PHE A 836 -17.43 11.30 -27.07
C PHE A 836 -16.79 12.67 -26.91
N VAL A 837 -15.93 13.09 -27.84
CA VAL A 837 -15.31 14.42 -27.85
C VAL A 837 -16.38 15.47 -28.17
N ASP A 838 -17.20 15.22 -29.19
CA ASP A 838 -18.29 16.14 -29.55
C ASP A 838 -19.43 16.13 -28.52
N LEU A 839 -19.73 14.97 -27.93
CA LEU A 839 -20.71 14.87 -26.85
C LEU A 839 -20.26 15.67 -25.61
N MET A 840 -18.98 15.58 -25.25
CA MET A 840 -18.38 16.34 -24.15
C MET A 840 -18.42 17.86 -24.40
N ARG A 841 -18.21 18.32 -25.65
CA ARG A 841 -18.37 19.74 -26.01
C ARG A 841 -19.81 20.23 -25.85
N SER A 842 -20.78 19.37 -26.16
CA SER A 842 -22.20 19.69 -26.10
C SER A 842 -22.73 19.67 -24.67
N ASN A 843 -22.31 18.69 -23.88
CA ASN A 843 -22.65 18.54 -22.47
C ASN A 843 -21.52 17.78 -21.73
N ALA A 844 -20.69 18.52 -20.99
CA ALA A 844 -19.50 17.98 -20.34
C ALA A 844 -19.82 16.84 -19.36
N GLN A 845 -20.84 17.00 -18.51
CA GLN A 845 -21.22 15.98 -17.53
C GLN A 845 -21.63 14.67 -18.22
N THR A 846 -22.42 14.79 -19.29
CA THR A 846 -22.90 13.62 -20.04
C THR A 846 -21.78 12.97 -20.85
N GLY A 847 -20.97 13.76 -21.56
CA GLY A 847 -19.87 13.22 -22.37
C GLY A 847 -18.86 12.46 -21.52
N LEU A 848 -18.53 12.98 -20.34
CA LEU A 848 -17.66 12.31 -19.38
C LEU A 848 -18.27 11.00 -18.87
N LEU A 849 -19.54 11.03 -18.47
CA LEU A 849 -20.28 9.85 -18.02
C LEU A 849 -20.36 8.77 -19.09
N ALA A 850 -20.67 9.16 -20.32
CA ALA A 850 -20.79 8.29 -21.49
C ALA A 850 -19.46 7.60 -21.80
N LEU A 851 -18.38 8.39 -21.88
CA LEU A 851 -17.04 7.87 -22.14
C LEU A 851 -16.56 6.93 -21.04
N HIS A 852 -16.77 7.31 -19.77
CA HIS A 852 -16.44 6.47 -18.63
C HIS A 852 -17.20 5.14 -18.70
N THR A 853 -18.52 5.18 -18.94
CA THR A 853 -19.35 3.98 -19.05
C THR A 853 -18.91 3.10 -20.22
N ALA A 854 -18.63 3.69 -21.38
CA ALA A 854 -18.13 2.97 -22.55
C ALA A 854 -16.77 2.29 -22.27
N ALA A 855 -15.88 2.96 -21.55
CA ALA A 855 -14.61 2.37 -21.11
C ALA A 855 -14.80 1.19 -20.16
N GLN A 856 -15.75 1.26 -19.21
CA GLN A 856 -16.06 0.15 -18.30
C GLN A 856 -16.73 -1.06 -19.00
N LEU A 857 -17.35 -0.85 -20.16
CA LEU A 857 -17.89 -1.95 -20.97
C LEU A 857 -16.78 -2.77 -21.66
N ALA A 858 -15.63 -2.15 -21.98
CA ALA A 858 -14.58 -2.79 -22.78
C ALA A 858 -14.06 -4.13 -22.20
N PRO A 859 -13.78 -4.27 -20.88
CA PRO A 859 -13.35 -5.54 -20.30
C PRO A 859 -14.36 -6.68 -20.48
N ASN A 860 -15.66 -6.35 -20.55
CA ASN A 860 -16.74 -7.34 -20.63
C ASN A 860 -17.04 -7.78 -22.08
N VAL A 861 -16.58 -7.01 -23.08
CA VAL A 861 -16.84 -7.27 -24.51
C VAL A 861 -15.67 -8.00 -25.17
N GLY A 862 -14.42 -7.66 -24.81
CA GLY A 862 -13.23 -8.27 -25.40
C GLY A 862 -12.99 -7.90 -26.88
N ASP A 863 -13.45 -6.73 -27.34
CA ASP A 863 -13.21 -6.22 -28.70
C ASP A 863 -12.03 -5.24 -28.72
N GLU A 864 -10.89 -5.68 -29.28
CA GLU A 864 -9.68 -4.87 -29.44
C GLU A 864 -9.90 -3.59 -30.25
N ALA A 865 -10.69 -3.67 -31.33
CA ALA A 865 -10.93 -2.51 -32.19
C ALA A 865 -11.76 -1.45 -31.45
N LEU A 866 -12.73 -1.89 -30.64
CA LEU A 866 -13.48 -1.03 -29.74
C LEU A 866 -12.58 -0.38 -28.70
N ARG A 867 -11.72 -1.17 -28.05
CA ARG A 867 -10.77 -0.70 -27.03
C ARG A 867 -9.82 0.36 -27.60
N SER A 868 -9.22 0.10 -28.76
CA SER A 868 -8.34 1.05 -29.45
C SER A 868 -9.06 2.36 -29.80
N ARG A 869 -10.31 2.27 -30.29
CA ARG A 869 -11.15 3.46 -30.54
C ARG A 869 -11.38 4.27 -29.25
N LEU A 870 -11.72 3.60 -28.15
CA LEU A 870 -11.98 4.25 -26.86
C LEU A 870 -10.72 4.91 -26.29
N LYS A 871 -9.54 4.30 -26.42
CA LYS A 871 -8.26 4.96 -26.07
C LYS A 871 -8.10 6.28 -26.83
N GLY A 872 -8.33 6.27 -28.15
CA GLY A 872 -8.27 7.48 -28.97
C GLY A 872 -9.28 8.56 -28.56
N GLN A 873 -10.49 8.18 -28.16
CA GLN A 873 -11.52 9.10 -27.67
C GLN A 873 -11.17 9.67 -26.29
N LEU A 874 -10.62 8.85 -25.38
CA LEU A 874 -10.13 9.27 -24.08
C LEU A 874 -9.04 10.34 -24.20
N VAL A 875 -8.04 10.10 -25.05
CA VAL A 875 -6.98 11.07 -25.35
C VAL A 875 -7.54 12.31 -26.06
N GLY A 876 -8.55 12.14 -26.92
CA GLY A 876 -9.26 13.25 -27.57
C GLY A 876 -9.95 14.19 -26.58
N VAL A 877 -10.63 13.63 -25.56
CA VAL A 877 -11.26 14.41 -24.48
C VAL A 877 -10.20 15.10 -23.63
N ALA A 878 -9.13 14.42 -23.24
CA ALA A 878 -8.05 15.04 -22.48
C ALA A 878 -7.38 16.20 -23.25
N ARG A 879 -7.19 16.07 -24.56
CA ARG A 879 -6.68 17.16 -25.41
C ARG A 879 -7.61 18.38 -25.40
N MET A 880 -8.91 18.17 -25.51
CA MET A 880 -9.90 19.25 -25.45
C MET A 880 -9.85 20.00 -24.11
N LEU A 881 -9.74 19.26 -23.00
CA LEU A 881 -9.61 19.84 -21.66
C LEU A 881 -8.29 20.61 -21.51
N GLY A 882 -7.19 20.07 -22.04
CA GLY A 882 -5.89 20.75 -22.08
C GLY A 882 -5.89 22.04 -22.89
N GLU A 883 -6.61 22.08 -24.02
CA GLU A 883 -6.79 23.30 -24.82
C GLU A 883 -7.61 24.35 -24.07
N ALA A 884 -8.64 23.95 -23.31
CA ALA A 884 -9.44 24.85 -22.49
C ALA A 884 -8.66 25.44 -21.29
N ASP A 885 -7.76 24.64 -20.69
CA ASP A 885 -6.88 25.06 -19.59
C ASP A 885 -5.78 26.04 -20.03
N SER A 886 -5.38 26.01 -21.30
CA SER A 886 -4.28 26.83 -21.85
C SER A 886 -4.63 28.32 -22.06
N GLY A 887 -5.73 28.79 -21.47
CA GLY A 887 -6.16 30.20 -21.49
C GLY A 887 -5.22 31.16 -20.73
N PRO A 888 -5.43 32.49 -20.84
CA PRO A 888 -4.50 33.51 -20.33
C PRO A 888 -4.30 33.52 -18.80
N ASP A 889 -5.16 32.84 -18.04
CA ASP A 889 -5.07 32.65 -16.57
C ASP A 889 -4.42 31.31 -16.17
N GLY A 890 -3.82 30.56 -17.10
CA GLY A 890 -3.15 29.27 -16.90
C GLY A 890 -1.87 29.34 -16.05
N GLY A 891 -2.00 29.81 -14.80
CA GLY A 891 -1.02 29.64 -13.76
C GLY A 891 -0.92 28.18 -13.32
N ARG A 892 0.14 27.85 -12.59
CA ARG A 892 0.34 26.53 -11.95
C ARG A 892 -0.87 26.18 -11.08
N THR A 893 -1.79 25.37 -11.59
CA THR A 893 -2.93 24.85 -10.82
C THR A 893 -2.40 24.01 -9.68
N ARG A 894 -2.91 24.25 -8.47
CA ARG A 894 -2.50 23.49 -7.28
C ARG A 894 -3.05 22.06 -7.37
N VAL A 895 -2.42 21.12 -6.67
CA VAL A 895 -2.88 19.72 -6.67
C VAL A 895 -4.29 19.61 -6.09
N GLU A 896 -4.60 20.39 -5.05
CA GLU A 896 -5.92 20.43 -4.43
C GLU A 896 -6.99 20.87 -5.45
N GLU A 897 -6.71 21.92 -6.22
CA GLU A 897 -7.61 22.43 -7.28
C GLU A 897 -7.78 21.40 -8.41
N LEU A 898 -6.76 20.60 -8.71
CA LEU A 898 -6.87 19.50 -9.68
C LEU A 898 -7.70 18.36 -9.12
N MET A 899 -7.51 17.96 -7.86
CA MET A 899 -8.27 16.88 -7.23
C MET A 899 -9.77 17.19 -7.13
N GLU A 900 -10.15 18.46 -7.11
CA GLU A 900 -11.55 18.91 -7.16
C GLU A 900 -12.16 18.86 -8.58
N ARG A 901 -11.35 18.61 -9.62
CA ARG A 901 -11.85 18.53 -11.00
C ARG A 901 -12.64 17.23 -11.22
N PRO A 902 -13.93 17.32 -11.55
CA PRO A 902 -14.78 16.14 -11.72
C PRO A 902 -14.35 15.26 -12.90
N GLU A 903 -13.57 15.77 -13.85
CA GLU A 903 -13.12 15.06 -15.05
C GLU A 903 -12.00 14.05 -14.79
N LEU A 904 -11.17 14.26 -13.75
CA LEU A 904 -9.94 13.47 -13.58
C LEU A 904 -10.20 12.03 -13.13
N SER A 905 -11.10 11.82 -12.16
CA SER A 905 -11.41 10.47 -11.68
C SER A 905 -11.99 9.59 -12.79
N PRO A 906 -13.02 10.02 -13.54
CA PRO A 906 -13.60 9.16 -14.57
C PRO A 906 -12.66 8.86 -15.74
N LEU A 907 -11.74 9.79 -16.06
CA LEU A 907 -10.69 9.58 -17.07
C LEU A 907 -9.63 8.57 -16.59
N LEU A 908 -9.21 8.66 -15.34
CA LEU A 908 -8.31 7.68 -14.70
C LEU A 908 -8.94 6.28 -14.66
N ASP A 909 -10.18 6.19 -14.19
CA ASP A 909 -10.92 4.93 -14.11
C ASP A 909 -11.17 4.34 -15.52
N GLY A 910 -11.43 5.20 -16.50
CA GLY A 910 -11.57 4.81 -17.90
C GLY A 910 -10.26 4.31 -18.50
N ALA A 911 -9.15 5.00 -18.24
CA ALA A 911 -7.82 4.55 -18.66
C ALA A 911 -7.48 3.18 -18.06
N LEU A 912 -7.81 2.98 -16.79
CA LEU A 912 -7.59 1.72 -16.11
C LEU A 912 -8.46 0.59 -16.67
N ALA A 913 -9.76 0.83 -16.89
CA ALA A 913 -10.64 -0.16 -17.49
C ALA A 913 -10.16 -0.58 -18.90
N LEU A 914 -9.68 0.37 -19.70
CA LEU A 914 -9.11 0.07 -21.03
C LEU A 914 -7.77 -0.66 -20.95
N ALA A 915 -6.99 -0.47 -19.89
CA ALA A 915 -5.76 -1.22 -19.65
C ALA A 915 -6.07 -2.66 -19.19
N VAL A 916 -7.04 -2.85 -18.30
CA VAL A 916 -7.51 -4.16 -17.85
C VAL A 916 -8.16 -4.97 -18.99
N ALA A 917 -8.83 -4.29 -19.93
CA ALA A 917 -9.35 -4.90 -21.15
C ALA A 917 -8.26 -5.33 -22.16
N ALA A 918 -6.97 -5.28 -21.79
CA ALA A 918 -5.86 -5.79 -22.58
C ALA A 918 -6.00 -7.30 -22.84
N ASP A 919 -5.63 -7.77 -24.04
CA ASP A 919 -5.64 -9.21 -24.41
C ASP A 919 -4.73 -10.08 -23.51
N SER A 920 -3.86 -9.46 -22.71
CA SER A 920 -2.92 -10.13 -21.82
C SER A 920 -2.84 -9.38 -20.48
N SER A 921 -3.07 -10.11 -19.39
CA SER A 921 -2.92 -9.62 -18.02
C SER A 921 -1.51 -9.10 -17.73
N GLU A 922 -0.48 -9.68 -18.35
CA GLU A 922 0.92 -9.25 -18.21
C GLU A 922 1.19 -7.83 -18.75
N ARG A 923 0.31 -7.30 -19.61
CA ARG A 923 0.48 -5.97 -20.23
C ARG A 923 -0.27 -4.86 -19.54
N VAL A 924 -1.18 -5.16 -18.61
CA VAL A 924 -2.09 -4.18 -17.99
C VAL A 924 -1.32 -2.96 -17.45
N HIS A 925 -0.25 -3.18 -16.68
CA HIS A 925 0.54 -2.08 -16.11
C HIS A 925 1.25 -1.24 -17.18
N SER A 926 1.85 -1.89 -18.19
CA SER A 926 2.53 -1.18 -19.28
C SER A 926 1.57 -0.36 -20.15
N GLU A 927 0.38 -0.90 -20.42
CA GLU A 927 -0.68 -0.22 -21.17
C GLU A 927 -1.25 0.96 -20.39
N PHE A 928 -1.47 0.78 -19.09
CA PHE A 928 -1.91 1.87 -18.22
C PHE A 928 -0.86 2.98 -18.17
N ALA A 929 0.42 2.65 -17.95
CA ALA A 929 1.51 3.63 -17.95
C ALA A 929 1.61 4.40 -19.28
N ALA A 930 1.49 3.70 -20.41
CA ALA A 930 1.50 4.33 -21.74
C ALA A 930 0.33 5.32 -21.90
N LEU A 931 -0.88 4.90 -21.55
CA LEU A 931 -2.08 5.72 -21.70
C LEU A 931 -2.04 6.97 -20.80
N ILE A 932 -1.57 6.84 -19.55
CA ILE A 932 -1.35 7.99 -18.67
C ILE A 932 -0.30 8.95 -19.28
N GLY A 933 0.78 8.40 -19.84
CA GLY A 933 1.78 9.19 -20.55
C GLY A 933 1.23 9.95 -21.76
N GLU A 934 0.27 9.39 -22.48
CA GLU A 934 -0.45 10.07 -23.57
C GLU A 934 -1.37 11.17 -23.04
N LEU A 935 -2.17 10.89 -21.99
CA LEU A 935 -3.07 11.87 -21.38
C LEU A 935 -2.32 13.10 -20.89
N VAL A 936 -1.20 12.90 -20.18
CA VAL A 936 -0.36 14.01 -19.69
C VAL A 936 0.24 14.82 -20.84
N SER A 937 0.62 14.16 -21.95
CA SER A 937 1.22 14.85 -23.10
C SER A 937 0.26 15.82 -23.80
N VAL A 938 -1.04 15.53 -23.75
CA VAL A 938 -2.09 16.40 -24.33
C VAL A 938 -2.74 17.31 -23.30
N TRP A 939 -2.50 17.08 -22.01
CA TRP A 939 -3.04 17.89 -20.92
C TRP A 939 -1.98 18.22 -19.83
N PRO A 940 -1.01 19.10 -20.13
CA PRO A 940 0.17 19.29 -19.28
C PRO A 940 -0.08 19.87 -17.88
N SER A 941 -1.21 20.56 -17.64
CA SER A 941 -1.56 21.08 -16.30
C SER A 941 -1.71 19.97 -15.27
N THR A 942 -1.97 18.73 -15.71
CA THR A 942 -2.19 17.56 -14.84
C THR A 942 -0.90 16.86 -14.39
N VAL A 943 0.28 17.23 -14.94
CA VAL A 943 1.58 16.60 -14.64
C VAL A 943 1.82 16.44 -13.15
N THR A 944 1.57 17.49 -12.35
CA THR A 944 1.83 17.48 -10.90
C THR A 944 1.03 16.41 -10.19
N LEU A 945 -0.26 16.24 -10.54
CA LEU A 945 -1.12 15.22 -9.96
C LEU A 945 -0.67 13.82 -10.39
N PHE A 946 -0.52 13.58 -11.70
CA PHE A 946 -0.13 12.27 -12.21
C PHE A 946 1.26 11.84 -11.71
N LYS A 947 2.18 12.78 -11.49
CA LYS A 947 3.49 12.48 -10.90
C LYS A 947 3.35 11.87 -9.50
N LEU A 948 2.46 12.41 -8.66
CA LEU A 948 2.20 11.87 -7.32
C LEU A 948 1.54 10.49 -7.41
N THR A 949 0.55 10.32 -8.30
CA THR A 949 -0.11 9.02 -8.52
C THR A 949 0.88 7.97 -9.01
N VAL A 950 1.73 8.30 -9.98
CA VAL A 950 2.73 7.38 -10.54
C VAL A 950 3.83 7.07 -9.54
N LEU A 951 4.23 8.03 -8.70
CA LEU A 951 5.15 7.77 -7.60
C LEU A 951 4.57 6.74 -6.62
N ARG A 952 3.29 6.88 -6.25
CA ARG A 952 2.61 5.88 -5.40
C ARG A 952 2.57 4.51 -6.07
N LEU A 953 2.28 4.42 -7.37
CA LEU A 953 2.34 3.15 -8.12
C LEU A 953 3.75 2.53 -8.14
N CYS A 954 4.80 3.37 -8.15
CA CYS A 954 6.18 2.89 -8.06
C CYS A 954 6.49 2.34 -6.67
N GLU A 955 5.89 2.88 -5.59
CA GLU A 955 6.21 2.58 -4.19
C GLU A 955 5.31 1.52 -3.53
N GLU A 956 4.02 1.51 -3.87
CA GLU A 956 2.97 0.74 -3.18
C GLU A 956 2.56 -0.54 -3.93
N LEU A 957 3.01 -0.74 -5.18
CA LEU A 957 2.79 -1.99 -5.91
C LEU A 957 3.96 -2.98 -5.76
N PRO A 958 3.71 -4.30 -5.93
CA PRO A 958 4.76 -5.32 -5.97
C PRO A 958 5.86 -4.99 -6.99
N VAL A 959 7.08 -5.53 -6.78
CA VAL A 959 8.25 -5.26 -7.65
C VAL A 959 7.98 -5.62 -9.11
N SER A 960 7.26 -6.72 -9.33
CA SER A 960 6.87 -7.20 -10.66
C SER A 960 5.98 -6.22 -11.43
N GLN A 961 5.18 -5.41 -10.73
CA GLN A 961 4.23 -4.45 -11.30
C GLN A 961 4.81 -3.03 -11.36
N SER A 962 5.44 -2.58 -10.27
CA SER A 962 5.99 -1.22 -10.12
C SER A 962 7.04 -0.88 -11.19
N LYS A 963 7.80 -1.86 -11.69
CA LYS A 963 8.83 -1.69 -12.73
C LYS A 963 8.33 -0.98 -13.99
N HIS A 964 7.05 -1.12 -14.32
CA HIS A 964 6.44 -0.51 -15.51
C HIS A 964 6.21 1.00 -15.39
N TYR A 965 6.23 1.55 -14.18
CA TYR A 965 5.88 2.95 -13.92
C TYR A 965 7.10 3.87 -13.78
N TRP A 966 8.29 3.32 -13.52
CA TRP A 966 9.53 4.11 -13.41
C TRP A 966 9.85 4.96 -14.65
N PRO A 967 9.75 4.46 -15.90
CA PRO A 967 9.99 5.28 -17.09
C PRO A 967 9.03 6.46 -17.21
N LEU A 968 7.75 6.24 -16.84
CA LEU A 968 6.75 7.29 -16.83
C LEU A 968 7.06 8.33 -15.73
N LEU A 969 7.43 7.90 -14.52
CA LEU A 969 7.81 8.80 -13.44
C LEU A 969 9.00 9.69 -13.85
N ILE A 970 10.00 9.13 -14.52
CA ILE A 970 11.17 9.87 -15.03
C ILE A 970 10.72 10.93 -16.04
N ARG A 971 9.84 10.57 -16.99
CA ARG A 971 9.28 11.54 -17.94
C ARG A 971 8.54 12.67 -17.22
N LEU A 972 7.72 12.35 -16.22
CA LEU A 972 6.98 13.35 -15.43
C LEU A 972 7.89 14.22 -14.55
N ARG A 973 9.07 13.73 -14.17
CA ARG A 973 10.11 14.52 -13.51
C ARG A 973 10.83 15.49 -14.45
N ALA A 974 10.72 15.34 -15.78
CA ALA A 974 11.33 16.25 -16.76
C ALA A 974 10.48 17.52 -17.01
N GLU A 975 9.17 17.41 -16.82
CA GLU A 975 8.20 18.52 -16.89
C GLU A 975 8.26 19.39 -15.62
#